data_AF-A0A5C6CAH0-F1
#
_entry.id   AF-A0A5C6CAH0-F1
#
_cell.length_a   1.000
_cell.length_b   1.000
_cell.length_c   1.000
_cell.angle_alpha   90.00
_cell.angle_beta   90.00
_cell.angle_gamma   90.00
#
_symmetry.space_group_name_H-M   'P 1'
#
loop_
_entity.id
_entity.type
_entity.pdbx_description
1 polymer ?
#
loop_
_entity_poly.entity_id
_entity_poly.type
_entity_poly.pdbx_seq_one_letter_code
_entity_poly.pdbx_strand_id
1 'polypeptide(L)'
;MTRNNIFDSSLQSIRQLQNDLRSRLQSQSKRRGKRGRQRRRLRGEMLETRRLLAADFDGSRHNSFDAEDVNDDGQVSAIDALTIINAINRNAKDESAMFTDVNNDGQRSALDALRVINRLNRDFDSLRGSGSAHNNNNNPQTIPALPDEVRSVDGTGNNLDDPLLGSAGQELIRFAAADYGDGISTPAGADRPSAREISNTLSDVIGEDVKSERGLSAFIYVWGQFIDHDLGLTEVSEGGESFNIEVPADDPLFDPTGSGEAVIPLTRSTFAEGTGTSVDNPAQQVNEITSYIDGSMVYGSDQATADGLRSFEGGRMNITDDGLIPLDETGMVIAGDVRASENISLAAIQTLFVREHNRLADEIAASNPDASDEEIYQQARAIVIGEIQAITYNEYLPTLLGEHAIGRYDGYDATVDPSIATEFSSAAYRFGHSTLNDDIEFFDNDGRAVRDEIELKDAFFNASLLEETGIDSILKYDSSSQSQEIDLEVVDGLRNFLFGPPGAGGFDLVALNIQRGRDHGLNDYNSTRAAYGLETVASFDDITSDAELQQKLEALYDDVDNIDLWVGLMAEDHLRGSSVGELTSTIIADQFERTRDGDRFYYENLFSGSELRTINSTTLADVIERNTSVEGLQENVFVMQAEVRGTVGTSAPQSSSLSSSRKSNADRLPTIGVEGAVVELLNDSGEVIDATATDRNGNYRFRSFTETGDYQIRLAATGETLDVLISSGSTRIRGLDLRLA
;
A
#
# COMPACT_ATOMS: atom_id res chain seq x y z
N MET A 1 1.72 -8.79 -46.38
CA MET A 1 0.31 -9.18 -46.14
C MET A 1 0.30 -10.35 -45.19
N THR A 2 -0.53 -10.24 -44.15
CA THR A 2 -0.81 -11.17 -43.05
C THR A 2 0.35 -11.51 -42.10
N ARG A 3 0.58 -10.59 -41.14
CA ARG A 3 1.12 -10.85 -39.78
C ARG A 3 0.27 -10.05 -38.78
N ASN A 4 -0.99 -10.44 -38.64
CA ASN A 4 -1.87 -10.06 -37.52
C ASN A 4 -2.44 -11.40 -37.06
N ASN A 5 -2.07 -11.86 -35.85
CA ASN A 5 -2.69 -12.90 -35.02
C ASN A 5 -1.63 -13.59 -34.15
N ILE A 6 -1.13 -12.89 -33.12
CA ILE A 6 -0.33 -13.50 -32.03
C ILE A 6 -0.86 -13.07 -30.63
N PHE A 7 -1.82 -12.13 -30.53
CA PHE A 7 -2.30 -11.54 -29.26
C PHE A 7 -3.68 -12.06 -28.79
N ASP A 8 -4.11 -13.28 -29.12
CA ASP A 8 -5.54 -13.64 -29.03
C ASP A 8 -5.93 -14.59 -27.89
N SER A 9 -5.02 -14.94 -26.97
CA SER A 9 -5.20 -16.11 -26.12
C SER A 9 -5.22 -15.89 -24.61
N SER A 10 -4.32 -15.09 -24.03
CA SER A 10 -4.44 -14.60 -22.64
C SER A 10 -5.65 -13.68 -22.50
N LEU A 11 -5.93 -12.91 -23.56
CA LEU A 11 -7.17 -12.17 -23.77
C LEU A 11 -8.39 -13.08 -23.83
N GLN A 12 -8.34 -14.36 -24.21
CA GLN A 12 -9.55 -15.19 -24.30
C GLN A 12 -10.09 -15.62 -22.94
N SER A 13 -9.23 -15.93 -21.97
CA SER A 13 -9.63 -16.31 -20.60
C SER A 13 -10.22 -15.13 -19.85
N ILE A 14 -9.56 -13.97 -19.95
CA ILE A 14 -10.04 -12.69 -19.44
C ILE A 14 -11.29 -12.25 -20.24
N ARG A 15 -11.35 -12.37 -21.57
CA ARG A 15 -12.55 -12.11 -22.40
C ARG A 15 -13.71 -13.06 -22.09
N GLN A 16 -13.47 -14.29 -21.67
CA GLN A 16 -14.53 -15.23 -21.28
C GLN A 16 -15.16 -14.79 -19.95
N LEU A 17 -14.34 -14.46 -18.95
CA LEU A 17 -14.77 -13.86 -17.69
C LEU A 17 -15.48 -12.51 -17.92
N GLN A 18 -14.93 -11.65 -18.79
CA GLN A 18 -15.47 -10.34 -19.17
C GLN A 18 -16.83 -10.43 -19.91
N ASN A 19 -17.01 -11.42 -20.80
CA ASN A 19 -18.27 -11.61 -21.52
C ASN A 19 -19.39 -12.12 -20.60
N ASP A 20 -19.05 -12.98 -19.64
CA ASP A 20 -20.01 -13.52 -18.67
C ASP A 20 -20.44 -12.45 -17.65
N LEU A 21 -19.53 -11.59 -17.17
CA LEU A 21 -19.85 -10.42 -16.31
C LEU A 21 -20.78 -9.41 -17.01
N ARG A 22 -20.47 -9.05 -18.26
CA ARG A 22 -21.27 -8.08 -19.06
C ARG A 22 -22.71 -8.53 -19.26
N SER A 23 -22.94 -9.83 -19.50
CA SER A 23 -24.28 -10.38 -19.67
C SER A 23 -25.16 -10.18 -18.41
N ARG A 24 -24.53 -10.17 -17.23
CA ARG A 24 -25.20 -10.05 -15.93
C ARG A 24 -25.46 -8.60 -15.54
N LEU A 25 -24.50 -7.70 -15.71
CA LEU A 25 -24.66 -6.26 -15.39
C LEU A 25 -25.73 -5.59 -16.27
N GLN A 26 -25.79 -5.92 -17.57
CA GLN A 26 -26.85 -5.43 -18.47
C GLN A 26 -28.25 -5.96 -18.11
N SER A 27 -28.33 -7.12 -17.44
CA SER A 27 -29.60 -7.70 -16.99
C SER A 27 -30.13 -7.07 -15.69
N GLN A 28 -29.25 -6.57 -14.82
CA GLN A 28 -29.61 -5.97 -13.52
C GLN A 28 -30.07 -4.51 -13.62
N SER A 29 -29.58 -3.75 -14.60
CA SER A 29 -30.02 -2.38 -14.90
C SER A 29 -31.55 -2.25 -15.10
N LYS A 30 -32.24 -3.35 -15.48
CA LYS A 30 -33.69 -3.35 -15.75
C LYS A 30 -34.59 -3.73 -14.57
N ARG A 31 -34.05 -3.97 -13.36
CA ARG A 31 -34.87 -4.35 -12.18
C ARG A 31 -34.40 -3.74 -10.85
N ARG A 32 -34.28 -2.42 -10.77
CA ARG A 32 -34.24 -1.74 -9.46
C ARG A 32 -35.65 -1.40 -8.97
N GLY A 33 -36.24 -2.32 -8.20
CA GLY A 33 -37.40 -2.07 -7.34
C GLY A 33 -36.94 -1.94 -5.88
N LYS A 34 -37.32 -0.84 -5.22
CA LYS A 34 -37.08 -0.57 -3.79
C LYS A 34 -37.33 -1.80 -2.92
N ARG A 35 -36.27 -2.35 -2.33
CA ARG A 35 -36.34 -3.22 -1.15
C ARG A 35 -35.35 -2.70 -0.12
N GLY A 36 -35.88 -2.16 0.97
CA GLY A 36 -35.09 -1.77 2.12
C GLY A 36 -34.47 -3.01 2.77
N ARG A 37 -33.15 -2.96 3.01
CA ARG A 37 -32.43 -3.95 3.83
C ARG A 37 -32.89 -3.81 5.28
N GLN A 38 -33.42 -4.90 5.85
CA GLN A 38 -33.60 -5.04 7.29
C GLN A 38 -32.21 -5.30 7.90
N ARG A 39 -31.60 -4.29 8.52
CA ARG A 39 -30.40 -4.46 9.35
C ARG A 39 -30.74 -5.42 10.50
N ARG A 40 -30.00 -6.53 10.58
CA ARG A 40 -30.09 -7.51 11.66
C ARG A 40 -29.56 -6.82 12.92
N ARG A 41 -30.42 -6.65 13.93
CA ARG A 41 -30.01 -6.17 15.26
C ARG A 41 -29.06 -7.19 15.87
N LEU A 42 -27.78 -6.85 15.98
CA LEU A 42 -26.88 -7.48 16.93
C LEU A 42 -27.06 -6.77 18.28
N ARG A 43 -27.42 -7.53 19.30
CA ARG A 43 -27.56 -7.07 20.68
C ARG A 43 -26.28 -7.44 21.40
N GLY A 44 -25.76 -6.44 22.12
CA GLY A 44 -24.46 -6.43 22.78
C GLY A 44 -24.16 -7.62 23.67
N GLU A 45 -22.91 -8.03 23.57
CA GLU A 45 -22.07 -8.49 24.66
C GLU A 45 -20.62 -8.26 24.22
N MET A 46 -19.75 -7.86 25.16
CA MET A 46 -18.31 -7.52 25.02
C MET A 46 -17.93 -6.06 24.72
N LEU A 47 -18.33 -5.15 25.63
CA LEU A 47 -17.64 -3.86 25.86
C LEU A 47 -16.66 -3.93 27.05
N GLU A 48 -16.51 -5.09 27.71
CA GLU A 48 -15.65 -5.23 28.90
C GLU A 48 -14.20 -5.60 28.56
N THR A 49 -13.90 -6.00 27.32
CA THR A 49 -12.54 -6.39 26.88
C THR A 49 -11.73 -5.25 26.25
N ARG A 50 -12.35 -4.13 25.83
CA ARG A 50 -11.65 -2.96 25.28
C ARG A 50 -10.96 -2.06 26.33
N ARG A 51 -10.84 -2.52 27.59
CA ARG A 51 -10.33 -1.71 28.71
C ARG A 51 -8.81 -1.79 28.94
N LEU A 52 -8.02 -2.31 27.99
CA LEU A 52 -6.57 -2.47 28.17
C LEU A 52 -5.68 -2.17 26.94
N LEU A 53 -6.15 -1.41 25.94
CA LEU A 53 -5.27 -0.89 24.86
C LEU A 53 -4.49 0.38 25.24
N ALA A 54 -4.56 0.83 26.50
CA ALA A 54 -3.84 2.01 26.98
C ALA A 54 -2.52 1.67 27.71
N ALA A 55 -1.97 0.47 27.50
CA ALA A 55 -0.75 0.05 28.16
C ALA A 55 0.10 -0.85 27.24
N ASP A 56 0.49 -0.31 26.09
CA ASP A 56 1.69 -0.78 25.38
C ASP A 56 2.90 -0.60 26.30
N PHE A 57 3.29 -1.69 26.98
CA PHE A 57 4.46 -1.70 27.84
C PHE A 57 5.78 -1.90 27.06
N ASP A 58 5.74 -2.02 25.73
CA ASP A 58 6.93 -1.92 24.85
C ASP A 58 7.00 -0.60 24.06
N GLY A 59 5.86 0.08 23.85
CA GLY A 59 5.75 1.39 23.17
C GLY A 59 6.36 2.58 23.93
N SER A 60 7.06 2.37 25.04
CA SER A 60 7.63 3.47 25.85
C SER A 60 8.79 4.23 25.18
N ARG A 61 9.34 3.73 24.07
CA ARG A 61 10.58 4.26 23.47
C ARG A 61 10.44 4.92 22.11
N HIS A 62 9.37 4.68 21.36
CA HIS A 62 9.14 5.28 20.04
C HIS A 62 7.70 5.79 19.92
N ASN A 63 7.51 7.01 19.43
CA ASN A 63 6.18 7.56 19.21
C ASN A 63 5.68 7.13 17.83
N SER A 64 4.90 6.06 17.75
CA SER A 64 4.38 5.51 16.49
C SER A 64 3.44 6.45 15.71
N PHE A 65 3.00 7.55 16.33
CA PHE A 65 2.07 8.51 15.74
C PHE A 65 2.74 9.80 15.25
N ASP A 66 3.85 10.16 15.87
CA ASP A 66 4.69 11.28 15.47
C ASP A 66 6.08 11.01 16.05
N ALA A 67 6.89 10.28 15.29
CA ALA A 67 8.18 9.77 15.73
C ALA A 67 9.09 10.87 16.28
N GLU A 68 9.07 12.05 15.68
CA GLU A 68 9.90 13.18 16.08
C GLU A 68 9.35 13.99 17.27
N ASP A 69 8.10 13.79 17.69
CA ASP A 69 7.49 14.36 18.90
C ASP A 69 7.78 13.48 20.13
N VAL A 70 9.05 13.49 20.54
CA VAL A 70 9.55 12.56 21.58
C VAL A 70 9.06 12.87 22.99
N ASN A 71 8.59 14.09 23.24
CA ASN A 71 7.98 14.41 24.52
C ASN A 71 6.45 14.19 24.50
N ASP A 72 5.91 13.80 23.35
CA ASP A 72 4.50 13.54 23.06
C ASP A 72 3.60 14.70 23.53
N ASP A 73 4.10 15.94 23.45
CA ASP A 73 3.31 17.14 23.71
C ASP A 73 2.49 17.56 22.47
N GLY A 74 2.81 16.94 21.33
CA GLY A 74 2.23 17.08 20.00
C GLY A 74 3.04 18.02 19.08
N GLN A 75 4.04 18.75 19.56
CA GLN A 75 4.84 19.68 18.75
C GLN A 75 6.25 19.18 18.58
N VAL A 76 6.64 18.89 17.34
CA VAL A 76 8.05 18.74 17.00
C VAL A 76 8.74 20.09 17.14
N SER A 77 9.62 20.18 18.12
CA SER A 77 10.32 21.40 18.50
C SER A 77 11.79 21.12 18.80
N ALA A 78 12.58 22.17 19.02
CA ALA A 78 13.95 22.00 19.50
C ALA A 78 14.03 21.28 20.86
N ILE A 79 12.93 21.23 21.63
CA ILE A 79 12.85 20.51 22.90
C ILE A 79 12.94 19.00 22.66
N ASP A 80 12.40 18.50 21.56
CA ASP A 80 12.39 17.07 21.24
C ASP A 80 13.79 16.58 20.89
N ALA A 81 14.47 17.31 19.99
CA ALA A 81 15.89 17.08 19.70
C ALA A 81 16.74 17.13 20.98
N LEU A 82 16.48 18.12 21.85
CA LEU A 82 17.20 18.28 23.11
C LEU A 82 16.88 17.15 24.10
N THR A 83 15.67 16.60 24.09
CA THR A 83 15.24 15.48 24.93
C THR A 83 16.01 14.23 24.58
N ILE A 84 16.18 13.94 23.29
CA ILE A 84 17.02 12.85 22.79
C ILE A 84 18.49 13.09 23.16
N ILE A 85 19.04 14.27 22.87
CA ILE A 85 20.44 14.60 23.20
C ILE A 85 20.71 14.45 24.70
N ASN A 86 19.78 14.87 25.55
CA ASN A 86 19.89 14.69 27.00
C ASN A 86 19.79 13.22 27.41
N ALA A 87 18.92 12.44 26.76
CA ALA A 87 18.78 11.01 27.01
C ALA A 87 20.05 10.23 26.64
N ILE A 88 20.71 10.57 25.52
CA ILE A 88 21.99 9.99 25.10
C ILE A 88 23.09 10.29 26.14
N ASN A 89 23.14 11.52 26.66
CA ASN A 89 24.19 11.96 27.58
C ASN A 89 24.02 11.46 29.02
N ARG A 90 22.82 11.00 29.41
CA ARG A 90 22.54 10.45 30.74
C ARG A 90 22.56 8.93 30.68
N ASN A 91 23.70 8.33 31.01
CA ASN A 91 23.89 6.87 31.07
C ASN A 91 22.69 6.15 31.73
N ALA A 92 21.99 5.36 30.91
CA ALA A 92 20.90 4.40 31.18
C ALA A 92 20.44 4.24 32.64
N LYS A 93 19.32 4.88 33.00
CA LYS A 93 18.36 4.45 34.04
C LYS A 93 17.14 5.37 34.24
N ASP A 94 17.06 6.51 33.56
CA ASP A 94 15.88 7.36 33.61
C ASP A 94 14.85 6.87 32.58
N GLU A 95 13.92 6.01 33.03
CA GLU A 95 12.76 5.55 32.24
C GLU A 95 11.75 6.67 31.97
N SER A 96 12.00 7.89 32.45
CA SER A 96 11.12 9.04 32.24
C SER A 96 11.22 9.66 30.84
N ALA A 97 12.22 9.29 30.05
CA ALA A 97 12.40 9.80 28.69
C ALA A 97 11.67 8.88 27.70
N MET A 98 10.35 9.06 27.61
CA MET A 98 9.51 8.37 26.63
C MET A 98 9.96 8.72 25.20
N PHE A 99 9.72 7.83 24.24
CA PHE A 99 9.78 8.12 22.79
C PHE A 99 11.12 8.64 22.22
N THR A 100 12.26 8.37 22.86
CA THR A 100 13.57 8.89 22.44
C THR A 100 14.31 8.08 21.35
N ASP A 101 13.72 6.99 20.88
CA ASP A 101 14.15 6.17 19.75
C ASP A 101 13.21 6.53 18.57
N VAL A 102 13.62 7.54 17.79
CA VAL A 102 12.78 8.20 16.77
C VAL A 102 12.72 7.35 15.51
N ASN A 103 13.83 6.70 15.12
CA ASN A 103 13.84 5.84 13.94
C ASN A 103 13.36 4.40 14.24
N ASN A 104 12.98 4.11 15.48
CA ASN A 104 12.51 2.82 15.98
C ASN A 104 13.51 1.67 15.78
N ASP A 105 14.82 1.96 15.72
CA ASP A 105 15.88 0.96 15.50
C ASP A 105 16.28 0.19 16.78
N GLY A 106 15.63 0.52 17.91
CA GLY A 106 15.88 -0.07 19.21
C GLY A 106 16.99 0.62 20.00
N GLN A 107 17.67 1.60 19.43
CA GLN A 107 18.76 2.36 20.04
C GLN A 107 18.41 3.84 20.19
N ARG A 108 19.10 4.52 21.10
CA ARG A 108 19.05 5.98 21.23
C ARG A 108 20.38 6.53 20.73
N SER A 109 20.35 7.25 19.63
CA SER A 109 21.53 7.66 18.91
C SER A 109 21.45 9.12 18.47
N ALA A 110 22.58 9.67 18.02
CA ALA A 110 22.58 11.01 17.44
C ALA A 110 21.69 11.11 16.19
N LEU A 111 21.39 9.98 15.53
CA LEU A 111 20.52 9.91 14.36
C LEU A 111 19.07 10.29 14.72
N ASP A 112 18.59 9.85 15.88
CA ASP A 112 17.25 10.20 16.38
C ASP A 112 17.11 11.71 16.56
N ALA A 113 18.11 12.35 17.16
CA ALA A 113 18.12 13.80 17.32
C ALA A 113 18.21 14.53 15.97
N LEU A 114 18.94 13.96 15.00
CA LEU A 114 19.06 14.52 13.66
C LEU A 114 17.74 14.44 12.88
N ARG A 115 16.91 13.40 13.07
CA ARG A 115 15.57 13.32 12.46
C ARG A 115 14.69 14.49 12.86
N VAL A 116 14.60 14.75 14.18
CA VAL A 116 13.88 15.93 14.69
C VAL A 116 14.46 17.22 14.13
N ILE A 117 15.79 17.38 14.11
CA ILE A 117 16.44 18.60 13.59
C ILE A 117 16.15 18.79 12.10
N ASN A 118 16.17 17.72 11.30
CA ASN A 118 15.87 17.78 9.87
C ASN A 118 14.41 18.13 9.63
N ARG A 119 13.48 17.55 10.38
CA ARG A 119 12.07 17.93 10.35
C ARG A 119 11.87 19.42 10.70
N LEU A 120 12.52 19.91 11.75
CA LEU A 120 12.48 21.33 12.11
C LEU A 120 13.02 22.24 11.01
N ASN A 121 14.03 21.81 10.25
CA ASN A 121 14.55 22.57 9.12
C ASN A 121 13.56 22.56 7.94
N ARG A 122 12.93 21.41 7.63
CA ARG A 122 11.86 21.31 6.62
C ARG A 122 10.68 22.21 6.99
N ASP A 123 10.22 22.15 8.23
CA ASP A 123 9.11 22.98 8.74
C ASP A 123 9.47 24.48 8.74
N PHE A 124 10.73 24.81 9.01
CA PHE A 124 11.20 26.19 8.96
C PHE A 124 11.24 26.73 7.52
N ASP A 125 11.61 25.90 6.55
CA ASP A 125 11.59 26.24 5.13
C ASP A 125 10.15 26.32 4.58
N SER A 126 9.24 25.44 5.05
CA SER A 126 7.82 25.46 4.69
C SER A 126 7.08 26.68 5.28
N LEU A 127 7.40 27.09 6.52
CA LEU A 127 6.88 28.32 7.13
C LEU A 127 7.38 29.61 6.45
N ARG A 128 8.54 29.57 5.79
CA ARG A 128 8.98 30.65 4.89
C ARG A 128 8.21 30.66 3.55
N GLY A 129 7.67 29.51 3.13
CA GLY A 129 6.79 29.38 1.96
C GLY A 129 5.33 29.74 2.23
N SER A 130 4.80 29.45 3.42
CA SER A 130 3.38 29.61 3.78
C SER A 130 2.95 31.07 4.07
N GLY A 131 3.90 32.00 4.17
CA GLY A 131 3.65 33.42 4.48
C GLY A 131 3.27 34.33 3.31
N SER A 132 3.05 33.82 2.10
CA SER A 132 2.63 34.65 0.97
C SER A 132 1.82 33.84 -0.05
N ALA A 133 0.54 34.19 -0.20
CA ALA A 133 -0.06 34.13 -1.52
C ALA A 133 0.93 34.81 -2.49
N HIS A 134 1.37 34.07 -3.50
CA HIS A 134 2.29 34.51 -4.55
C HIS A 134 3.54 35.25 -4.06
N ASN A 135 4.60 34.49 -3.76
CA ASN A 135 5.93 35.01 -4.02
C ASN A 135 6.84 33.91 -4.54
N ASN A 136 7.18 34.05 -5.83
CA ASN A 136 8.31 33.44 -6.50
C ASN A 136 9.57 33.50 -5.61
N ASN A 137 9.85 32.42 -4.87
CA ASN A 137 11.21 32.14 -4.46
C ASN A 137 11.91 31.55 -5.68
N ASN A 138 12.52 32.45 -6.46
CA ASN A 138 13.42 32.19 -7.57
C ASN A 138 14.65 31.36 -7.12
N ASN A 139 14.45 30.08 -6.84
CA ASN A 139 15.28 29.10 -7.52
C ASN A 139 14.35 28.51 -8.58
N PRO A 140 14.52 28.82 -9.88
CA PRO A 140 13.70 28.15 -10.89
C PRO A 140 13.82 26.65 -10.63
N GLN A 141 12.70 25.97 -10.36
CA GLN A 141 12.63 24.51 -10.42
C GLN A 141 13.19 24.15 -11.80
N THR A 142 14.44 23.69 -11.84
CA THR A 142 15.10 23.35 -13.09
C THR A 142 14.49 22.03 -13.52
N ILE A 143 13.65 22.08 -14.56
CA ILE A 143 13.20 20.87 -15.26
C ILE A 143 14.47 20.08 -15.61
N PRO A 144 14.63 18.84 -15.09
CA PRO A 144 15.81 18.05 -15.37
C PRO A 144 16.06 17.90 -16.87
N ALA A 145 17.31 18.05 -17.32
CA ALA A 145 17.66 17.93 -18.72
C ALA A 145 17.46 16.49 -19.24
N LEU A 146 17.31 16.35 -20.57
CA LEU A 146 17.33 15.04 -21.22
C LEU A 146 18.68 14.34 -20.93
N PRO A 147 18.69 13.11 -20.39
CA PRO A 147 19.92 12.36 -20.19
C PRO A 147 20.65 12.05 -21.52
N ASP A 148 21.98 11.88 -21.47
CA ASP A 148 22.80 11.57 -22.66
C ASP A 148 22.43 10.22 -23.31
N GLU A 149 21.85 9.31 -22.53
CA GLU A 149 21.35 8.01 -22.97
C GLU A 149 19.97 7.76 -22.38
N VAL A 150 19.07 7.20 -23.19
CA VAL A 150 17.70 6.86 -22.78
C VAL A 150 17.55 5.34 -22.79
N ARG A 151 16.82 4.82 -21.80
CA ARG A 151 16.52 3.39 -21.72
C ARG A 151 15.67 2.95 -22.90
N SER A 152 15.94 1.76 -23.44
CA SER A 152 15.02 1.02 -24.31
C SER A 152 13.66 0.79 -23.64
N VAL A 153 12.64 0.47 -24.43
CA VAL A 153 11.31 0.16 -23.90
C VAL A 153 11.25 -1.25 -23.30
N ASP A 154 12.00 -2.19 -23.89
CA ASP A 154 12.03 -3.60 -23.46
C ASP A 154 13.12 -3.90 -22.42
N GLY A 155 13.82 -2.89 -21.91
CA GLY A 155 14.89 -3.03 -20.92
C GLY A 155 16.24 -3.51 -21.48
N THR A 156 16.33 -3.85 -22.77
CA THR A 156 17.58 -4.32 -23.38
C THR A 156 18.69 -3.27 -23.34
N GLY A 157 19.93 -3.72 -23.17
CA GLY A 157 21.11 -2.86 -23.14
C GLY A 157 21.32 -2.10 -21.83
N ASN A 158 20.54 -2.37 -20.78
CA ASN A 158 20.82 -1.85 -19.45
C ASN A 158 22.18 -2.37 -18.94
N ASN A 159 22.34 -3.69 -18.82
CA ASN A 159 23.64 -4.27 -18.55
C ASN A 159 24.47 -4.35 -19.85
N LEU A 160 25.70 -3.83 -19.82
CA LEU A 160 26.56 -3.76 -21.00
C LEU A 160 27.31 -5.07 -21.28
N ASP A 161 27.50 -5.91 -20.26
CA ASP A 161 28.15 -7.22 -20.37
C ASP A 161 27.14 -8.30 -20.79
N ASP A 162 25.90 -8.20 -20.31
CA ASP A 162 24.76 -9.02 -20.74
C ASP A 162 23.55 -8.14 -21.15
N PRO A 163 23.44 -7.77 -22.44
CA PRO A 163 22.40 -6.86 -22.91
C PRO A 163 20.95 -7.35 -22.75
N LEU A 164 20.70 -8.61 -22.40
CA LEU A 164 19.35 -9.14 -22.17
C LEU A 164 18.99 -9.21 -20.70
N LEU A 165 19.94 -9.04 -19.79
CA LEU A 165 19.70 -9.13 -18.35
C LEU A 165 18.61 -8.13 -17.92
N GLY A 166 17.56 -8.63 -17.26
CA GLY A 166 16.42 -7.83 -16.81
C GLY A 166 15.47 -7.31 -17.91
N SER A 167 15.69 -7.66 -19.19
CA SER A 167 14.79 -7.27 -20.29
C SER A 167 13.45 -8.01 -20.20
N ALA A 168 12.44 -7.54 -20.94
CA ALA A 168 11.20 -8.27 -21.11
C ALA A 168 11.45 -9.68 -21.70
N GLY A 169 10.71 -10.68 -21.23
CA GLY A 169 10.77 -12.06 -21.68
C GLY A 169 11.90 -12.90 -21.07
N GLN A 170 12.59 -12.41 -20.04
CA GLN A 170 13.61 -13.19 -19.32
C GLN A 170 13.01 -14.17 -18.30
N GLU A 171 13.77 -15.19 -17.93
CA GLU A 171 13.37 -16.15 -16.89
C GLU A 171 13.31 -15.47 -15.51
N LEU A 172 12.33 -15.88 -14.69
CA LEU A 172 12.39 -15.62 -13.26
C LEU A 172 13.58 -16.38 -12.65
N ILE A 173 14.24 -15.76 -11.69
CA ILE A 173 15.32 -16.42 -10.94
C ILE A 173 14.77 -17.04 -9.65
N ARG A 174 15.62 -17.80 -8.96
CA ARG A 174 15.27 -18.48 -7.71
C ARG A 174 16.41 -18.43 -6.72
N PHE A 175 16.07 -18.25 -5.46
CA PHE A 175 17.01 -18.35 -4.35
C PHE A 175 16.87 -19.70 -3.65
N ALA A 176 15.64 -20.15 -3.44
CA ALA A 176 15.32 -21.51 -3.04
C ALA A 176 15.28 -22.44 -4.26
N ALA A 177 15.71 -23.68 -4.10
CA ALA A 177 15.59 -24.67 -5.18
C ALA A 177 14.10 -24.92 -5.50
N ALA A 178 13.80 -25.18 -6.78
CA ALA A 178 12.45 -25.54 -7.20
C ALA A 178 11.99 -26.85 -6.54
N ASP A 179 10.79 -26.85 -5.98
CA ASP A 179 10.22 -27.98 -5.22
C ASP A 179 9.05 -28.65 -5.96
N TYR A 180 9.24 -28.95 -7.24
CA TYR A 180 8.26 -29.73 -8.00
C TYR A 180 8.14 -31.15 -7.46
N GLY A 181 6.94 -31.73 -7.45
CA GLY A 181 6.68 -33.07 -6.89
C GLY A 181 7.44 -34.21 -7.57
N ASP A 182 7.87 -34.02 -8.82
CA ASP A 182 8.77 -34.92 -9.56
C ASP A 182 10.20 -34.37 -9.72
N GLY A 183 10.48 -33.20 -9.12
CA GLY A 183 11.69 -32.41 -9.28
C GLY A 183 11.84 -31.76 -10.66
N ILE A 184 10.84 -31.84 -11.54
CA ILE A 184 10.91 -31.36 -12.93
C ILE A 184 9.87 -30.28 -13.19
N SER A 185 8.59 -30.62 -13.07
CA SER A 185 7.49 -29.72 -13.42
C SER A 185 6.12 -30.12 -12.88
N THR A 186 5.98 -31.28 -12.21
CA THR A 186 4.73 -31.65 -11.54
C THR A 186 4.51 -30.71 -10.36
N PRO A 187 3.35 -30.02 -10.24
CA PRO A 187 3.12 -29.04 -9.17
C PRO A 187 3.47 -29.54 -7.77
N ALA A 188 3.93 -28.62 -6.91
CA ALA A 188 4.32 -28.90 -5.54
C ALA A 188 3.11 -29.15 -4.61
N GLY A 189 3.38 -29.60 -3.38
CA GLY A 189 2.39 -29.63 -2.30
C GLY A 189 1.24 -30.62 -2.50
N ALA A 190 1.45 -31.73 -3.21
CA ALA A 190 0.42 -32.76 -3.43
C ALA A 190 -0.01 -33.50 -2.14
N ASP A 191 0.80 -33.40 -1.09
CA ASP A 191 0.59 -33.91 0.26
C ASP A 191 0.08 -32.86 1.25
N ARG A 192 -0.08 -31.61 0.81
CA ARG A 192 -0.66 -30.52 1.61
C ARG A 192 -2.18 -30.45 1.43
N PRO A 193 -2.92 -29.84 2.37
CA PRO A 193 -4.35 -29.61 2.20
C PRO A 193 -4.67 -28.80 0.95
N SER A 194 -5.94 -28.83 0.54
CA SER A 194 -6.43 -27.97 -0.54
C SER A 194 -6.16 -26.50 -0.21
N ALA A 195 -5.75 -25.71 -1.21
CA ALA A 195 -5.59 -24.27 -1.07
C ALA A 195 -6.89 -23.58 -0.59
N ARG A 196 -8.07 -24.08 -0.97
CA ARG A 196 -9.36 -23.56 -0.48
C ARG A 196 -9.63 -23.95 0.98
N GLU A 197 -9.20 -25.13 1.41
CA GLU A 197 -9.30 -25.52 2.82
C GLU A 197 -8.44 -24.64 3.71
N ILE A 198 -7.22 -24.35 3.26
CA ILE A 198 -6.29 -23.44 3.94
C ILE A 198 -6.91 -22.04 4.03
N SER A 199 -7.39 -21.48 2.91
CA SER A 199 -8.11 -20.19 2.89
C SER A 199 -9.34 -20.16 3.79
N ASN A 200 -10.11 -21.25 3.84
CA ASN A 200 -11.27 -21.36 4.73
C ASN A 200 -10.92 -21.33 6.21
N THR A 201 -9.74 -21.83 6.56
CA THR A 201 -9.32 -21.99 7.95
C THR A 201 -8.55 -20.77 8.46
N LEU A 202 -7.74 -20.15 7.60
CA LEU A 202 -6.80 -19.08 7.97
C LEU A 202 -7.28 -17.68 7.59
N SER A 203 -8.08 -17.53 6.53
CA SER A 203 -8.28 -16.23 5.88
C SER A 203 -9.71 -15.70 5.95
N ASP A 204 -10.56 -16.31 6.78
CA ASP A 204 -11.89 -15.78 7.07
C ASP A 204 -11.79 -14.61 8.05
N VAL A 205 -12.39 -13.47 7.72
CA VAL A 205 -12.47 -12.31 8.65
C VAL A 205 -13.52 -12.62 9.71
N ILE A 206 -13.08 -12.93 10.94
CA ILE A 206 -13.98 -13.25 12.07
C ILE A 206 -14.15 -12.02 12.96
N GLY A 207 -15.13 -11.16 12.64
CA GLY A 207 -15.53 -10.05 13.51
C GLY A 207 -15.60 -8.70 12.82
N GLU A 208 -14.89 -7.71 13.36
CA GLU A 208 -14.67 -6.40 12.74
C GLU A 208 -13.31 -6.44 12.06
N ASP A 209 -13.24 -5.92 10.82
CA ASP A 209 -12.02 -5.69 10.05
C ASP A 209 -10.84 -5.19 10.89
N VAL A 210 -9.67 -5.84 10.76
CA VAL A 210 -8.44 -5.43 11.43
C VAL A 210 -7.72 -4.39 10.57
N LYS A 211 -7.80 -3.12 10.99
CA LYS A 211 -7.08 -2.02 10.33
C LYS A 211 -5.61 -2.01 10.71
N SER A 212 -4.78 -1.48 9.80
CA SER A 212 -3.34 -1.39 9.99
C SER A 212 -2.96 -0.70 11.32
N GLU A 213 -2.21 -1.40 12.17
CA GLU A 213 -1.66 -0.90 13.44
C GLU A 213 -0.71 0.29 13.23
N ARG A 214 0.02 0.27 12.10
CA ARG A 214 0.90 1.36 11.68
C ARG A 214 0.17 2.46 10.91
N GLY A 215 -1.15 2.36 10.77
CA GLY A 215 -1.98 3.34 10.09
C GLY A 215 -1.60 3.52 8.62
N LEU A 216 -1.28 2.42 7.94
CA LEU A 216 -1.11 2.42 6.50
C LEU A 216 -2.42 2.86 5.83
N SER A 217 -2.34 3.74 4.84
CA SER A 217 -3.50 4.14 4.04
C SER A 217 -3.76 3.14 2.91
N ALA A 218 -4.94 3.21 2.32
CA ALA A 218 -5.30 2.46 1.12
C ALA A 218 -4.29 2.63 -0.05
N PHE A 219 -3.58 3.76 -0.11
CA PHE A 219 -2.52 3.96 -1.10
C PHE A 219 -1.38 2.94 -1.01
N ILE A 220 -1.20 2.23 0.11
CA ILE A 220 -0.18 1.19 0.23
C ILE A 220 -0.42 0.06 -0.77
N TYR A 221 -1.68 -0.35 -0.99
CA TYR A 221 -2.00 -1.40 -1.95
C TYR A 221 -2.06 -0.86 -3.38
N VAL A 222 -2.52 0.39 -3.56
CA VAL A 222 -2.59 1.02 -4.88
C VAL A 222 -1.19 1.19 -5.47
N TRP A 223 -0.25 1.72 -4.69
CA TRP A 223 1.13 1.88 -5.12
C TRP A 223 1.86 0.54 -5.20
N GLY A 224 1.65 -0.35 -4.23
CA GLY A 224 2.21 -1.71 -4.27
C GLY A 224 1.84 -2.44 -5.56
N GLN A 225 0.56 -2.42 -5.93
CA GLN A 225 0.08 -3.01 -7.19
C GLN A 225 0.61 -2.27 -8.42
N PHE A 226 0.67 -0.94 -8.39
CA PHE A 226 1.23 -0.14 -9.50
C PHE A 226 2.70 -0.49 -9.78
N ILE A 227 3.50 -0.71 -8.73
CA ILE A 227 4.91 -1.14 -8.85
C ILE A 227 5.04 -2.63 -9.16
N ASP A 228 4.18 -3.51 -8.64
CA ASP A 228 4.16 -4.94 -9.02
C ASP A 228 3.99 -5.06 -10.55
N HIS A 229 3.11 -4.24 -11.11
CA HIS A 229 2.83 -4.21 -12.55
C HIS A 229 3.95 -3.57 -13.39
N ASP A 230 4.97 -2.98 -12.76
CA ASP A 230 6.20 -2.51 -13.41
C ASP A 230 7.31 -3.58 -13.33
N LEU A 231 7.22 -4.53 -12.39
CA LEU A 231 8.27 -5.48 -12.09
C LEU A 231 7.99 -6.88 -12.65
N GLY A 232 6.77 -7.39 -12.53
CA GLY A 232 6.45 -8.78 -12.84
C GLY A 232 5.13 -8.99 -13.59
N LEU A 233 5.17 -9.80 -14.64
CA LEU A 233 3.99 -10.38 -15.30
C LEU A 233 4.31 -11.80 -15.76
N THR A 234 3.56 -12.79 -15.24
CA THR A 234 3.65 -14.16 -15.74
C THR A 234 2.33 -14.56 -16.41
N GLU A 235 2.40 -14.85 -17.70
CA GLU A 235 1.24 -15.32 -18.45
C GLU A 235 0.92 -16.81 -18.22
N VAL A 236 -0.31 -17.18 -18.56
CA VAL A 236 -0.77 -18.56 -18.65
C VAL A 236 -0.74 -19.01 -20.10
N SER A 237 -0.39 -20.28 -20.34
CA SER A 237 -0.35 -20.81 -21.71
C SER A 237 -1.76 -20.95 -22.29
N GLU A 238 -1.94 -20.59 -23.56
CA GLU A 238 -3.18 -20.84 -24.29
C GLU A 238 -3.49 -22.35 -24.33
N GLY A 239 -4.64 -22.75 -23.81
CA GLY A 239 -4.97 -24.17 -23.70
C GLY A 239 -4.01 -24.94 -22.78
N GLY A 240 -3.37 -24.23 -21.84
CA GLY A 240 -2.41 -24.77 -20.89
C GLY A 240 -3.01 -25.85 -19.98
N GLU A 241 -2.12 -26.55 -19.28
CA GLU A 241 -2.50 -27.58 -18.33
C GLU A 241 -3.38 -26.99 -17.21
N SER A 242 -4.47 -27.69 -16.89
CA SER A 242 -5.36 -27.33 -15.79
C SER A 242 -4.79 -27.87 -14.48
N PHE A 243 -4.75 -27.01 -13.46
CA PHE A 243 -4.31 -27.34 -12.10
C PHE A 243 -5.33 -26.80 -11.09
N ASN A 244 -6.57 -27.25 -11.24
CA ASN A 244 -7.70 -26.76 -10.46
C ASN A 244 -7.50 -26.94 -8.96
N ILE A 245 -8.06 -26.02 -8.19
CA ILE A 245 -8.10 -26.07 -6.74
C ILE A 245 -9.30 -26.91 -6.33
N GLU A 246 -9.05 -27.97 -5.55
CA GLU A 246 -10.09 -28.82 -5.01
C GLU A 246 -10.92 -28.03 -3.97
N VAL A 247 -12.25 -28.06 -4.07
CA VAL A 247 -13.12 -27.44 -3.07
C VAL A 247 -13.52 -28.50 -2.04
N PRO A 248 -13.37 -28.24 -0.73
CA PRO A 248 -13.85 -29.16 0.30
C PRO A 248 -15.33 -29.49 0.14
N ALA A 249 -15.69 -30.75 0.38
CA ALA A 249 -17.10 -31.15 0.37
C ALA A 249 -17.88 -30.32 1.40
N ASP A 250 -19.09 -29.93 1.02
CA ASP A 250 -19.97 -29.07 1.83
C ASP A 250 -19.45 -27.64 2.06
N ASP A 251 -18.46 -27.16 1.26
CA ASP A 251 -18.08 -25.74 1.27
C ASP A 251 -19.34 -24.88 1.05
N PRO A 252 -19.67 -23.96 1.98
CA PRO A 252 -20.95 -23.26 1.99
C PRO A 252 -21.16 -22.33 0.79
N LEU A 253 -20.09 -21.96 0.08
CA LEU A 253 -20.10 -21.00 -1.02
C LEU A 253 -19.85 -21.69 -2.37
N PHE A 254 -18.81 -22.51 -2.46
CA PHE A 254 -18.37 -23.12 -3.72
C PHE A 254 -18.94 -24.53 -3.95
N ASP A 255 -19.33 -25.27 -2.91
CA ASP A 255 -20.04 -26.55 -3.01
C ASP A 255 -21.28 -26.63 -2.10
N PRO A 256 -22.25 -25.69 -2.22
CA PRO A 256 -23.38 -25.61 -1.29
C PRO A 256 -24.32 -26.82 -1.34
N THR A 257 -24.16 -27.70 -2.34
CA THR A 257 -24.93 -28.94 -2.47
C THR A 257 -24.22 -30.17 -1.89
N GLY A 258 -22.98 -30.03 -1.42
CA GLY A 258 -22.19 -31.14 -0.89
C GLY A 258 -21.89 -32.21 -1.93
N SER A 259 -21.59 -31.80 -3.17
CA SER A 259 -21.30 -32.73 -4.25
C SER A 259 -19.94 -33.43 -4.08
N GLY A 260 -18.97 -32.74 -3.49
CA GLY A 260 -17.57 -33.16 -3.42
C GLY A 260 -16.85 -33.16 -4.78
N GLU A 261 -17.45 -32.59 -5.83
CA GLU A 261 -16.89 -32.52 -7.19
C GLU A 261 -16.57 -31.08 -7.64
N ALA A 262 -16.88 -30.09 -6.80
CA ALA A 262 -16.62 -28.69 -7.11
C ALA A 262 -15.12 -28.36 -7.11
N VAL A 263 -14.73 -27.46 -8.01
CA VAL A 263 -13.35 -26.97 -8.12
C VAL A 263 -13.34 -25.48 -8.45
N ILE A 264 -12.29 -24.79 -8.04
CA ILE A 264 -11.97 -23.44 -8.53
C ILE A 264 -10.94 -23.60 -9.65
N PRO A 265 -11.21 -23.15 -10.89
CA PRO A 265 -10.32 -23.43 -12.01
C PRO A 265 -9.04 -22.60 -11.94
N LEU A 266 -7.91 -23.24 -12.26
CA LEU A 266 -6.61 -22.58 -12.44
C LEU A 266 -5.92 -23.20 -13.65
N THR A 267 -5.37 -22.34 -14.52
CA THR A 267 -4.47 -22.74 -15.60
C THR A 267 -3.03 -22.47 -15.17
N ARG A 268 -2.15 -23.44 -15.40
CA ARG A 268 -0.72 -23.33 -15.09
C ARG A 268 -0.05 -22.20 -15.88
N SER A 269 0.93 -21.57 -15.26
CA SER A 269 1.76 -20.55 -15.90
C SER A 269 2.62 -21.13 -17.02
N THR A 270 2.93 -20.31 -18.02
CA THR A 270 3.83 -20.71 -19.11
C THR A 270 5.23 -20.96 -18.57
N PHE A 271 5.88 -22.01 -19.08
CA PHE A 271 7.29 -22.28 -18.78
C PHE A 271 8.21 -21.67 -19.84
N ALA A 272 9.38 -21.23 -19.39
CA ALA A 272 10.46 -20.79 -20.24
C ALA A 272 10.91 -21.92 -21.18
N GLU A 273 11.17 -21.56 -22.44
CA GLU A 273 11.56 -22.53 -23.48
C GLU A 273 12.84 -23.26 -23.09
N GLY A 274 12.80 -24.59 -23.08
CA GLY A 274 13.96 -25.43 -22.76
C GLY A 274 14.10 -25.81 -21.29
N THR A 275 13.24 -25.31 -20.41
CA THR A 275 13.17 -25.70 -18.99
C THR A 275 12.16 -26.85 -18.76
N GLY A 276 12.11 -27.41 -17.55
CA GLY A 276 11.16 -28.49 -17.21
C GLY A 276 11.46 -29.81 -17.92
N THR A 277 12.74 -30.09 -18.19
CA THR A 277 13.17 -31.26 -18.98
C THR A 277 13.78 -32.38 -18.14
N SER A 278 14.29 -32.06 -16.94
CA SER A 278 14.90 -33.01 -16.01
C SER A 278 15.03 -32.40 -14.61
N VAL A 279 15.42 -33.21 -13.62
CA VAL A 279 15.66 -32.72 -12.25
C VAL A 279 16.81 -31.73 -12.14
N ASP A 280 17.76 -31.77 -13.08
CA ASP A 280 18.87 -30.83 -13.17
C ASP A 280 18.51 -29.56 -13.99
N ASN A 281 17.31 -29.52 -14.56
CA ASN A 281 16.76 -28.41 -15.34
C ASN A 281 15.22 -28.35 -15.16
N PRO A 282 14.76 -28.02 -13.94
CA PRO A 282 13.33 -27.94 -13.61
C PRO A 282 12.65 -26.81 -14.39
N ALA A 283 11.32 -26.75 -14.35
CA ALA A 283 10.55 -25.71 -15.03
C ALA A 283 10.85 -24.33 -14.42
N GLN A 284 11.00 -23.33 -15.27
CA GLN A 284 11.06 -21.93 -14.88
C GLN A 284 9.95 -21.16 -15.56
N GLN A 285 9.47 -20.10 -14.93
CA GLN A 285 8.48 -19.19 -15.52
C GLN A 285 9.17 -17.98 -16.12
N VAL A 286 8.46 -17.28 -17.00
CA VAL A 286 8.94 -16.10 -17.71
C VAL A 286 8.34 -14.85 -17.08
N ASN A 287 9.14 -13.79 -17.00
CA ASN A 287 8.65 -12.44 -16.81
C ASN A 287 8.44 -11.79 -18.18
N GLU A 288 7.18 -11.50 -18.52
CA GLU A 288 6.81 -10.93 -19.83
C GLU A 288 7.11 -9.42 -19.94
N ILE A 289 7.46 -8.78 -18.81
CA ILE A 289 7.80 -7.34 -18.73
C ILE A 289 9.22 -7.14 -18.22
N THR A 290 9.69 -5.90 -18.21
CA THR A 290 11.03 -5.54 -17.71
C THR A 290 11.13 -5.83 -16.21
N SER A 291 12.34 -6.09 -15.72
CA SER A 291 12.58 -6.30 -14.27
C SER A 291 12.96 -5.02 -13.52
N TYR A 292 12.89 -3.87 -14.19
CA TYR A 292 13.33 -2.58 -13.66
C TYR A 292 12.13 -1.75 -13.23
N ILE A 293 12.32 -0.85 -12.26
CA ILE A 293 11.33 0.20 -12.00
C ILE A 293 11.54 1.29 -13.07
N ASP A 294 10.97 1.10 -14.25
CA ASP A 294 11.17 1.96 -15.41
C ASP A 294 9.89 2.51 -16.03
N GLY A 295 8.79 2.45 -15.27
CA GLY A 295 7.51 3.00 -15.68
C GLY A 295 6.88 2.21 -16.83
N SER A 296 7.26 0.95 -17.04
CA SER A 296 6.74 0.08 -18.10
C SER A 296 5.21 -0.10 -18.00
N MET A 297 4.63 -0.03 -16.80
CA MET A 297 3.18 -0.02 -16.62
C MET A 297 2.50 1.22 -17.22
N VAL A 298 3.23 2.34 -17.39
CA VAL A 298 2.79 3.57 -18.06
C VAL A 298 3.19 3.59 -19.53
N TYR A 299 4.41 3.13 -19.86
CA TYR A 299 5.03 3.33 -21.18
C TYR A 299 5.08 2.08 -22.07
N GLY A 300 4.76 0.90 -21.53
CA GLY A 300 4.86 -0.39 -22.20
C GLY A 300 6.22 -1.06 -22.02
N SER A 301 6.25 -2.39 -22.18
CA SER A 301 7.46 -3.22 -22.21
C SER A 301 7.91 -3.61 -23.63
N ASP A 302 7.24 -3.09 -24.66
CA ASP A 302 7.61 -3.27 -26.06
C ASP A 302 7.35 -2.00 -26.88
N GLN A 303 8.12 -1.82 -27.95
CA GLN A 303 8.06 -0.60 -28.77
C GLN A 303 6.69 -0.37 -29.43
N ALA A 304 5.96 -1.44 -29.80
CA ALA A 304 4.67 -1.28 -30.48
C ALA A 304 3.61 -0.76 -29.50
N THR A 305 3.62 -1.24 -28.26
CA THR A 305 2.79 -0.72 -27.17
C THR A 305 3.16 0.73 -26.87
N ALA A 306 4.44 1.03 -26.66
CA ALA A 306 4.90 2.40 -26.40
C ALA A 306 4.50 3.40 -27.51
N ASP A 307 4.67 3.01 -28.78
CA ASP A 307 4.25 3.83 -29.92
C ASP A 307 2.72 4.03 -29.95
N GLY A 308 1.95 3.00 -29.61
CA GLY A 308 0.49 3.07 -29.56
C GLY A 308 -0.06 4.00 -28.48
N LEU A 309 0.71 4.23 -27.41
CA LEU A 309 0.34 5.10 -26.30
C LEU A 309 0.67 6.58 -26.54
N ARG A 310 1.47 6.90 -27.57
CA ARG A 310 1.93 8.26 -27.87
C ARG A 310 1.02 8.99 -28.83
N SER A 311 0.93 10.32 -28.68
CA SER A 311 0.27 11.19 -29.65
C SER A 311 1.18 11.53 -30.85
N PHE A 312 2.50 11.42 -30.66
CA PHE A 312 3.55 11.93 -31.55
C PHE A 312 3.42 13.44 -31.84
N GLU A 313 2.81 14.18 -30.91
CA GLU A 313 2.69 15.62 -30.94
C GLU A 313 3.09 16.22 -29.58
N GLY A 314 4.15 17.03 -29.57
CA GLY A 314 4.62 17.75 -28.39
C GLY A 314 5.25 16.86 -27.31
N GLY A 315 5.67 15.65 -27.66
CA GLY A 315 6.19 14.63 -26.76
C GLY A 315 5.12 13.99 -25.88
N ARG A 316 3.83 14.15 -26.20
CA ARG A 316 2.72 13.77 -25.33
C ARG A 316 2.29 12.30 -25.48
N MET A 317 1.68 11.80 -24.43
CA MET A 317 0.93 10.54 -24.37
C MET A 317 -0.55 10.80 -24.71
N ASN A 318 -1.22 9.78 -25.26
CA ASN A 318 -2.63 9.81 -25.63
C ASN A 318 -3.51 9.93 -24.38
N ILE A 319 -4.46 10.87 -24.42
CA ILE A 319 -5.42 11.13 -23.35
C ILE A 319 -6.74 11.60 -23.97
N THR A 320 -7.87 11.38 -23.29
CA THR A 320 -9.17 11.90 -23.73
C THR A 320 -9.28 13.41 -23.49
N ASP A 321 -10.31 14.04 -24.07
CA ASP A 321 -10.60 15.47 -23.83
C ASP A 321 -10.84 15.79 -22.35
N ASP A 322 -11.35 14.81 -21.58
CA ASP A 322 -11.58 14.92 -20.13
C ASP A 322 -10.32 14.60 -19.31
N GLY A 323 -9.18 14.39 -19.96
CA GLY A 323 -7.91 14.12 -19.31
C GLY A 323 -7.83 12.73 -18.67
N LEU A 324 -8.49 11.71 -19.22
CA LEU A 324 -8.40 10.33 -18.78
C LEU A 324 -7.60 9.49 -19.78
N ILE A 325 -7.00 8.38 -19.32
CA ILE A 325 -6.43 7.40 -20.27
C ILE A 325 -7.53 6.84 -21.17
N PRO A 326 -7.27 6.64 -22.48
CA PRO A 326 -8.27 6.16 -23.41
C PRO A 326 -8.77 4.76 -23.05
N LEU A 327 -10.06 4.50 -23.31
CA LEU A 327 -10.64 3.17 -23.23
C LEU A 327 -10.72 2.52 -24.62
N ASP A 328 -10.56 1.20 -24.68
CA ASP A 328 -10.80 0.41 -25.88
C ASP A 328 -12.30 0.12 -26.09
N GLU A 329 -12.66 -0.58 -27.17
CA GLU A 329 -14.06 -0.95 -27.46
C GLU A 329 -14.69 -1.86 -26.38
N THR A 330 -13.86 -2.46 -25.52
CA THR A 330 -14.27 -3.28 -24.38
C THR A 330 -14.37 -2.50 -23.07
N GLY A 331 -14.15 -1.18 -23.09
CA GLY A 331 -14.22 -0.33 -21.90
C GLY A 331 -13.02 -0.53 -20.96
N MET A 332 -11.94 -1.14 -21.44
CA MET A 332 -10.69 -1.34 -20.72
C MET A 332 -9.73 -0.21 -21.07
N VAL A 333 -8.91 0.22 -20.11
CA VAL A 333 -7.89 1.24 -20.32
C VAL A 333 -6.82 0.75 -21.29
N ILE A 334 -6.35 1.64 -22.15
CA ILE A 334 -5.20 1.44 -23.01
C ILE A 334 -3.99 2.02 -22.28
N ALA A 335 -3.15 1.15 -21.72
CA ALA A 335 -1.99 1.51 -20.90
C ALA A 335 -0.76 0.65 -21.27
N GLY A 336 0.37 0.90 -20.60
CA GLY A 336 1.61 0.13 -20.78
C GLY A 336 1.51 -1.32 -20.29
N ASP A 337 0.71 -1.55 -19.25
CA ASP A 337 0.42 -2.89 -18.70
C ASP A 337 -1.05 -3.30 -18.92
N VAL A 338 -1.25 -4.60 -19.22
CA VAL A 338 -2.56 -5.17 -19.58
C VAL A 338 -3.54 -5.27 -18.42
N ARG A 339 -3.06 -5.18 -17.18
CA ARG A 339 -3.86 -5.27 -15.95
C ARG A 339 -4.28 -3.90 -15.42
N ALA A 340 -3.95 -2.80 -16.11
CA ALA A 340 -4.25 -1.43 -15.67
C ALA A 340 -5.75 -1.12 -15.41
N SER A 341 -6.67 -1.97 -15.88
CA SER A 341 -8.12 -1.85 -15.59
C SER A 341 -8.62 -2.77 -14.47
N GLU A 342 -7.74 -3.50 -13.78
CA GLU A 342 -8.15 -4.52 -12.82
C GLU A 342 -9.11 -3.92 -11.78
N ASN A 343 -8.79 -2.77 -11.21
CA ASN A 343 -9.67 -1.97 -10.35
C ASN A 343 -9.56 -0.47 -10.68
N ILE A 344 -10.48 0.32 -10.13
CA ILE A 344 -10.60 1.75 -10.45
C ILE A 344 -9.50 2.62 -9.83
N SER A 345 -8.96 2.27 -8.66
CA SER A 345 -7.83 3.00 -8.05
C SER A 345 -6.56 2.83 -8.88
N LEU A 346 -6.31 1.62 -9.40
CA LEU A 346 -5.22 1.36 -10.34
C LEU A 346 -5.37 2.18 -11.64
N ALA A 347 -6.56 2.21 -12.23
CA ALA A 347 -6.82 3.03 -13.41
C ALA A 347 -6.67 4.55 -13.14
N ALA A 348 -6.99 4.99 -11.92
CA ALA A 348 -6.82 6.38 -11.49
C ALA A 348 -5.34 6.77 -11.38
N ILE A 349 -4.49 5.95 -10.74
CA ILE A 349 -3.04 6.24 -10.64
C ILE A 349 -2.34 6.10 -12.00
N GLN A 350 -2.77 5.19 -12.87
CA GLN A 350 -2.31 5.12 -14.26
C GLN A 350 -2.59 6.44 -15.00
N THR A 351 -3.80 6.99 -14.84
CA THR A 351 -4.16 8.29 -15.40
C THR A 351 -3.32 9.43 -14.81
N LEU A 352 -3.05 9.38 -13.50
CA LEU A 352 -2.24 10.38 -12.82
C LEU A 352 -0.85 10.52 -13.45
N PHE A 353 -0.14 9.41 -13.69
CA PHE A 353 1.21 9.45 -14.26
C PHE A 353 1.25 9.80 -15.76
N VAL A 354 0.19 9.47 -16.52
CA VAL A 354 0.04 9.98 -17.90
C VAL A 354 -0.18 11.49 -17.91
N ARG A 355 -0.91 12.04 -16.93
CA ARG A 355 -1.05 13.50 -16.76
C ARG A 355 0.28 14.15 -16.39
N GLU A 356 1.05 13.57 -15.46
CA GLU A 356 2.35 14.12 -15.07
C GLU A 356 3.33 14.13 -16.24
N HIS A 357 3.36 13.06 -17.04
CA HIS A 357 4.13 13.03 -18.29
C HIS A 357 3.75 14.18 -19.22
N ASN A 358 2.45 14.37 -19.48
CA ASN A 358 1.98 15.41 -20.38
C ASN A 358 2.23 16.82 -19.84
N ARG A 359 2.13 17.03 -18.53
CA ARG A 359 2.48 18.30 -17.85
C ARG A 359 3.95 18.63 -18.07
N LEU A 360 4.85 17.66 -17.84
CA LEU A 360 6.28 17.80 -18.07
C LEU A 360 6.59 18.04 -19.56
N ALA A 361 5.97 17.31 -20.47
CA ALA A 361 6.14 17.48 -21.90
C ALA A 361 5.77 18.92 -22.35
N ASP A 362 4.66 19.46 -21.85
CA ASP A 362 4.21 20.82 -22.13
C ASP A 362 5.21 21.88 -21.58
N GLU A 363 5.77 21.66 -20.39
CA GLU A 363 6.79 22.54 -19.78
C GLU A 363 8.15 22.47 -20.50
N ILE A 364 8.57 21.27 -20.92
CA ILE A 364 9.79 21.07 -21.70
C ILE A 364 9.66 21.76 -23.05
N ALA A 365 8.54 21.56 -23.76
CA ALA A 365 8.27 22.22 -25.04
C ALA A 365 8.26 23.76 -24.91
N ALA A 366 7.73 24.29 -23.81
CA ALA A 366 7.72 25.73 -23.54
C ALA A 366 9.12 26.28 -23.23
N SER A 367 9.97 25.52 -22.55
CA SER A 367 11.33 25.93 -22.17
C SER A 367 12.37 25.70 -23.28
N ASN A 368 12.14 24.73 -24.17
CA ASN A 368 12.99 24.38 -25.31
C ASN A 368 12.17 24.23 -26.61
N PRO A 369 11.77 25.34 -27.27
CA PRO A 369 10.91 25.30 -28.46
C PRO A 369 11.52 24.61 -29.69
N ASP A 370 12.84 24.34 -29.68
CA ASP A 370 13.54 23.68 -30.77
C ASP A 370 13.66 22.15 -30.55
N ALA A 371 13.26 21.63 -29.39
CA ALA A 371 13.25 20.20 -29.11
C ALA A 371 12.26 19.46 -30.02
N SER A 372 12.67 18.29 -30.50
CA SER A 372 11.80 17.38 -31.24
C SER A 372 10.80 16.68 -30.31
N ASP A 373 9.71 16.16 -30.90
CA ASP A 373 8.72 15.32 -30.20
C ASP A 373 9.38 14.19 -29.39
N GLU A 374 10.37 13.53 -29.99
CA GLU A 374 11.11 12.43 -29.35
C GLU A 374 11.96 12.90 -28.17
N GLU A 375 12.68 14.03 -28.31
CA GLU A 375 13.49 14.58 -27.22
C GLU A 375 12.61 14.98 -26.02
N ILE A 376 11.45 15.58 -26.30
CA ILE A 376 10.48 15.97 -25.25
C ILE A 376 9.91 14.72 -24.56
N TYR A 377 9.46 13.73 -25.34
CA TYR A 377 8.91 12.47 -24.80
C TYR A 377 9.92 11.76 -23.90
N GLN A 378 11.16 11.58 -24.37
CA GLN A 378 12.17 10.87 -23.58
C GLN A 378 12.62 11.64 -22.34
N GLN A 379 12.66 12.98 -22.41
CA GLN A 379 12.98 13.81 -21.25
C GLN A 379 11.87 13.71 -20.19
N ALA A 380 10.60 13.84 -20.60
CA ALA A 380 9.45 13.66 -19.71
C ALA A 380 9.41 12.25 -19.10
N ARG A 381 9.60 11.21 -19.94
CA ARG A 381 9.67 9.81 -19.51
C ARG A 381 10.76 9.60 -18.45
N ALA A 382 11.98 10.09 -18.67
CA ALA A 382 13.08 9.94 -17.72
C ALA A 382 12.80 10.61 -16.37
N ILE A 383 12.15 11.78 -16.37
CA ILE A 383 11.77 12.49 -15.14
C ILE A 383 10.70 11.71 -14.37
N VAL A 384 9.62 11.28 -15.05
CA VAL A 384 8.54 10.49 -14.43
C VAL A 384 9.06 9.19 -13.84
N ILE A 385 9.95 8.49 -14.56
CA ILE A 385 10.61 7.28 -14.03
C ILE A 385 11.39 7.61 -12.76
N GLY A 386 12.14 8.72 -12.76
CA GLY A 386 12.85 9.17 -11.57
C GLY A 386 11.94 9.50 -10.40
N GLU A 387 10.77 10.10 -10.64
CA GLU A 387 9.76 10.35 -9.61
C GLU A 387 9.18 9.03 -9.06
N ILE A 388 8.83 8.07 -9.92
CA ILE A 388 8.34 6.74 -9.51
C ILE A 388 9.39 6.01 -8.66
N GLN A 389 10.65 6.01 -9.10
CA GLN A 389 11.75 5.42 -8.34
C GLN A 389 11.93 6.12 -6.98
N ALA A 390 11.98 7.46 -6.96
CA ALA A 390 12.16 8.22 -5.74
C ALA A 390 11.01 8.00 -4.74
N ILE A 391 9.76 8.04 -5.16
CA ILE A 391 8.59 7.77 -4.31
C ILE A 391 8.66 6.34 -3.75
N THR A 392 9.03 5.36 -4.59
CA THR A 392 9.14 3.95 -4.16
C THR A 392 10.19 3.77 -3.07
N TYR A 393 11.40 4.28 -3.26
CA TYR A 393 12.51 4.09 -2.32
C TYR A 393 12.48 5.02 -1.11
N ASN A 394 11.90 6.23 -1.22
CA ASN A 394 11.93 7.24 -0.16
C ASN A 394 10.64 7.33 0.66
N GLU A 395 9.50 6.92 0.10
CA GLU A 395 8.20 6.97 0.81
C GLU A 395 7.62 5.58 1.04
N TYR A 396 7.43 4.80 -0.03
CA TYR A 396 6.70 3.52 0.03
C TYR A 396 7.45 2.43 0.81
N LEU A 397 8.66 2.06 0.40
CA LEU A 397 9.42 0.98 1.05
C LEU A 397 9.75 1.27 2.52
N PRO A 398 10.17 2.50 2.92
CA PRO A 398 10.36 2.81 4.33
C PRO A 398 9.08 2.73 5.15
N THR A 399 7.94 3.10 4.56
CA THR A 399 6.64 3.00 5.22
C THR A 399 6.26 1.53 5.43
N LEU A 400 6.44 0.67 4.42
CA LEU A 400 6.12 -0.76 4.50
C LEU A 400 7.10 -1.55 5.37
N LEU A 401 8.38 -1.51 5.02
CA LEU A 401 9.42 -2.39 5.57
C LEU A 401 10.11 -1.82 6.80
N GLY A 402 10.00 -0.52 7.03
CA GLY A 402 10.80 0.22 7.99
C GLY A 402 12.00 0.91 7.34
N GLU A 403 12.49 1.94 8.03
CA GLU A 403 13.41 2.96 7.50
C GLU A 403 14.81 2.46 7.10
N HIS A 404 15.23 1.30 7.62
CA HIS A 404 16.56 0.74 7.39
C HIS A 404 16.53 -0.59 6.65
N ALA A 405 15.36 -0.99 6.14
CA ALA A 405 15.22 -2.26 5.43
C ALA A 405 15.96 -2.25 4.08
N ILE A 406 16.02 -1.09 3.42
CA ILE A 406 16.77 -0.89 2.18
C ILE A 406 18.10 -0.19 2.52
N GLY A 407 19.21 -0.81 2.16
CA GLY A 407 20.55 -0.28 2.31
C GLY A 407 20.77 0.99 1.49
N ARG A 408 21.79 1.77 1.86
CA ARG A 408 22.15 2.99 1.13
C ARG A 408 22.64 2.64 -0.28
N TYR A 409 22.19 3.39 -1.28
CA TYR A 409 22.69 3.25 -2.64
C TYR A 409 24.18 3.62 -2.75
N ASP A 410 25.00 2.68 -3.26
CA ASP A 410 26.44 2.84 -3.43
C ASP A 410 26.87 3.01 -4.92
N GLY A 411 25.90 3.10 -5.83
CA GLY A 411 26.11 3.23 -7.27
C GLY A 411 25.83 1.93 -8.03
N TYR A 412 25.68 2.06 -9.35
CA TYR A 412 25.39 0.93 -10.24
C TYR A 412 26.52 -0.13 -10.21
N ASP A 413 26.13 -1.38 -10.02
CA ASP A 413 27.00 -2.54 -10.09
C ASP A 413 26.54 -3.50 -11.18
N ALA A 414 27.31 -3.58 -12.27
CA ALA A 414 27.01 -4.44 -13.42
C ALA A 414 27.07 -5.96 -13.10
N THR A 415 27.53 -6.35 -11.91
CA THR A 415 27.56 -7.75 -11.46
C THR A 415 26.28 -8.17 -10.72
N VAL A 416 25.40 -7.22 -10.39
CA VAL A 416 24.10 -7.48 -9.76
C VAL A 416 23.10 -7.94 -10.82
N ASP A 417 22.36 -9.01 -10.50
CA ASP A 417 21.27 -9.54 -11.32
C ASP A 417 19.92 -8.93 -10.88
N PRO A 418 19.33 -8.02 -11.67
CA PRO A 418 18.05 -7.37 -11.35
C PRO A 418 16.84 -8.25 -11.61
N SER A 419 17.00 -9.46 -12.17
CA SER A 419 15.89 -10.33 -12.56
C SER A 419 14.96 -10.63 -11.37
N ILE A 420 13.66 -10.75 -11.64
CA ILE A 420 12.67 -10.97 -10.59
C ILE A 420 12.78 -12.39 -10.02
N ALA A 421 12.85 -12.49 -8.70
CA ALA A 421 12.81 -13.77 -8.00
C ALA A 421 11.40 -14.36 -7.99
N THR A 422 11.29 -15.68 -8.14
CA THR A 422 10.00 -16.39 -8.12
C THR A 422 9.34 -16.24 -6.75
N GLU A 423 10.11 -16.28 -5.68
CA GLU A 423 9.67 -16.08 -4.29
C GLU A 423 9.08 -14.68 -4.08
N PHE A 424 9.64 -13.67 -4.75
CA PHE A 424 9.12 -12.30 -4.72
C PHE A 424 7.77 -12.18 -5.43
N SER A 425 7.70 -12.54 -6.71
CA SER A 425 6.50 -12.30 -7.54
C SER A 425 5.34 -13.28 -7.28
N SER A 426 5.65 -14.48 -6.78
CA SER A 426 4.63 -15.52 -6.55
C SER A 426 4.25 -15.72 -5.10
N ALA A 427 4.95 -15.07 -4.16
CA ALA A 427 4.59 -15.08 -2.74
C ALA A 427 4.76 -13.72 -2.07
N ALA A 428 5.99 -13.24 -1.86
CA ALA A 428 6.24 -12.13 -0.91
C ALA A 428 5.55 -10.82 -1.31
N TYR A 429 5.62 -10.40 -2.57
CA TYR A 429 5.02 -9.14 -3.02
C TYR A 429 3.50 -9.23 -3.22
N ARG A 430 2.89 -10.38 -2.91
CA ARG A 430 1.44 -10.58 -2.85
C ARG A 430 0.85 -10.31 -1.47
N PHE A 431 1.65 -9.79 -0.53
CA PHE A 431 1.15 -9.32 0.76
C PHE A 431 0.03 -8.28 0.59
N GLY A 432 0.10 -7.48 -0.48
CA GLY A 432 -0.89 -6.44 -0.78
C GLY A 432 -2.33 -6.99 -0.83
N HIS A 433 -2.53 -8.26 -1.15
CA HIS A 433 -3.86 -8.86 -1.21
C HIS A 433 -4.61 -8.92 0.13
N SER A 434 -3.94 -8.84 1.28
CA SER A 434 -4.60 -8.75 2.59
C SER A 434 -5.02 -7.32 2.95
N THR A 435 -4.43 -6.31 2.30
CA THR A 435 -4.53 -4.91 2.75
C THR A 435 -5.74 -4.15 2.18
N LEU A 436 -6.50 -4.74 1.25
CA LEU A 436 -7.62 -4.07 0.57
C LEU A 436 -8.86 -3.97 1.47
N ASN A 437 -9.54 -2.82 1.39
CA ASN A 437 -10.89 -2.68 1.94
C ASN A 437 -11.93 -3.38 1.05
N ASP A 438 -13.06 -3.81 1.62
CA ASP A 438 -14.12 -4.53 0.86
C ASP A 438 -15.02 -3.57 0.06
N ASP A 439 -14.75 -2.28 0.15
CA ASP A 439 -15.44 -1.19 -0.51
C ASP A 439 -14.47 -0.10 -0.95
N ILE A 440 -14.86 0.65 -1.98
CA ILE A 440 -14.15 1.84 -2.46
C ILE A 440 -15.08 3.04 -2.31
N GLU A 441 -14.60 4.05 -1.61
CA GLU A 441 -15.32 5.30 -1.39
C GLU A 441 -14.82 6.43 -2.29
N PHE A 442 -15.47 7.58 -2.18
CA PHE A 442 -15.23 8.74 -3.02
C PHE A 442 -15.30 9.99 -2.15
N PHE A 443 -14.16 10.63 -1.92
CA PHE A 443 -14.06 11.76 -0.99
C PHE A 443 -13.88 13.11 -1.69
N ASP A 444 -14.39 14.17 -1.07
CA ASP A 444 -13.97 15.55 -1.37
C ASP A 444 -12.70 15.94 -0.58
N ASN A 445 -12.23 17.17 -0.79
CA ASN A 445 -11.02 17.69 -0.14
C ASN A 445 -11.11 17.77 1.40
N ASP A 446 -12.32 17.77 1.96
CA ASP A 446 -12.55 17.73 3.41
C ASP A 446 -12.63 16.28 3.95
N GLY A 447 -12.53 15.27 3.08
CA GLY A 447 -12.65 13.86 3.46
C GLY A 447 -14.09 13.36 3.55
N ARG A 448 -15.06 14.08 2.99
CA ARG A 448 -16.48 13.67 3.05
C ARG A 448 -16.85 12.86 1.82
N ALA A 449 -17.66 11.82 2.04
CA ALA A 449 -18.27 11.04 0.96
C ALA A 449 -19.12 11.93 0.03
N VAL A 450 -18.78 11.95 -1.27
CA VAL A 450 -19.52 12.72 -2.30
C VAL A 450 -20.51 11.86 -3.09
N ARG A 451 -20.45 10.55 -2.93
CA ARG A 451 -21.37 9.57 -3.52
C ARG A 451 -21.37 8.28 -2.68
N ASP A 452 -22.31 7.40 -2.99
CA ASP A 452 -22.35 6.06 -2.40
C ASP A 452 -21.07 5.28 -2.76
N GLU A 453 -20.51 4.57 -1.78
CA GLU A 453 -19.44 3.58 -1.93
C GLU A 453 -19.82 2.50 -2.96
N ILE A 454 -18.80 1.81 -3.48
CA ILE A 454 -18.98 0.61 -4.29
C ILE A 454 -18.33 -0.58 -3.59
N GLU A 455 -18.99 -1.73 -3.56
CA GLU A 455 -18.39 -2.98 -3.07
C GLU A 455 -17.21 -3.33 -4.00
N LEU A 456 -16.06 -3.77 -3.47
CA LEU A 456 -14.81 -4.02 -4.21
C LEU A 456 -15.04 -4.94 -5.42
N LYS A 457 -15.84 -6.00 -5.25
CA LYS A 457 -16.22 -6.91 -6.33
C LYS A 457 -16.89 -6.25 -7.54
N ASP A 458 -17.55 -5.11 -7.35
CA ASP A 458 -18.24 -4.32 -8.38
C ASP A 458 -17.32 -3.22 -8.97
N ALA A 459 -16.16 -2.99 -8.35
CA ALA A 459 -15.12 -2.08 -8.83
C ALA A 459 -14.20 -2.74 -9.89
N PHE A 460 -14.11 -4.07 -9.90
CA PHE A 460 -13.24 -4.77 -10.83
C PHE A 460 -13.63 -4.56 -12.30
N PHE A 461 -12.64 -4.29 -13.16
CA PHE A 461 -12.81 -4.09 -14.61
C PHE A 461 -13.86 -3.04 -14.99
N ASN A 462 -14.02 -2.01 -14.14
CA ASN A 462 -15.03 -0.97 -14.28
C ASN A 462 -14.43 0.43 -14.48
N ALA A 463 -13.33 0.52 -15.24
CA ALA A 463 -12.62 1.77 -15.50
C ALA A 463 -13.50 2.87 -16.13
N SER A 464 -14.57 2.51 -16.84
CA SER A 464 -15.56 3.47 -17.36
C SER A 464 -16.22 4.34 -16.29
N LEU A 465 -16.19 3.92 -15.02
CA LEU A 465 -16.69 4.75 -13.92
C LEU A 465 -15.92 6.07 -13.79
N LEU A 466 -14.64 6.09 -14.18
CA LEU A 466 -13.80 7.30 -14.16
C LEU A 466 -14.31 8.40 -15.10
N GLU A 467 -15.06 8.04 -16.16
CA GLU A 467 -15.70 9.03 -17.04
C GLU A 467 -16.77 9.86 -16.28
N GLU A 468 -17.36 9.30 -15.22
CA GLU A 468 -18.31 9.99 -14.35
C GLU A 468 -17.62 10.65 -13.15
N THR A 469 -16.68 9.95 -12.51
CA THR A 469 -16.10 10.37 -11.22
C THR A 469 -14.86 11.24 -11.36
N GLY A 470 -14.19 11.21 -12.51
CA GLY A 470 -12.78 11.59 -12.59
C GLY A 470 -11.92 10.72 -11.68
N ILE A 471 -10.69 11.19 -11.41
CA ILE A 471 -9.72 10.48 -10.55
C ILE A 471 -9.60 11.08 -9.15
N ASP A 472 -9.97 12.36 -8.99
CA ASP A 472 -9.72 13.15 -7.77
C ASP A 472 -10.30 12.50 -6.51
N SER A 473 -11.57 12.10 -6.56
CA SER A 473 -12.26 11.54 -5.38
C SER A 473 -11.72 10.18 -4.93
N ILE A 474 -11.19 9.39 -5.88
CA ILE A 474 -10.59 8.08 -5.61
C ILE A 474 -9.19 8.26 -5.05
N LEU A 475 -8.36 9.12 -5.65
CA LEU A 475 -7.02 9.42 -5.13
C LEU A 475 -7.12 10.06 -3.72
N LYS A 476 -8.14 10.89 -3.48
CA LYS A 476 -8.42 11.39 -2.13
C LYS A 476 -8.78 10.25 -1.18
N TYR A 477 -9.67 9.34 -1.55
CA TYR A 477 -9.99 8.14 -0.77
C TYR A 477 -8.76 7.30 -0.45
N ASP A 478 -7.96 6.96 -1.46
CA ASP A 478 -6.78 6.10 -1.32
C ASP A 478 -5.78 6.70 -0.29
N SER A 479 -5.69 8.03 -0.21
CA SER A 479 -4.88 8.72 0.81
C SER A 479 -5.55 8.79 2.18
N SER A 480 -6.87 8.74 2.23
CA SER A 480 -7.64 9.19 3.38
C SER A 480 -8.26 8.07 4.20
N SER A 481 -8.27 6.83 3.71
CA SER A 481 -8.78 5.66 4.42
C SER A 481 -7.64 4.72 4.79
N GLN A 482 -7.69 4.12 5.97
CA GLN A 482 -6.75 3.09 6.40
C GLN A 482 -6.95 1.80 5.62
N SER A 483 -5.84 1.14 5.30
CA SER A 483 -5.85 -0.22 4.77
C SER A 483 -6.22 -1.23 5.86
N GLN A 484 -6.57 -2.44 5.45
CA GLN A 484 -6.53 -3.60 6.34
C GLN A 484 -5.08 -3.92 6.72
N GLU A 485 -4.90 -4.71 7.77
CA GLU A 485 -3.60 -5.18 8.22
C GLU A 485 -2.95 -6.17 7.24
N ILE A 486 -1.63 -6.28 7.32
CA ILE A 486 -0.86 -7.31 6.62
C ILE A 486 -0.85 -8.58 7.47
N ASP A 487 -1.83 -9.44 7.24
CA ASP A 487 -1.97 -10.72 7.93
C ASP A 487 -2.64 -11.78 7.02
N LEU A 488 -3.06 -12.90 7.60
CA LEU A 488 -3.74 -13.97 6.86
C LEU A 488 -5.22 -13.67 6.58
N GLU A 489 -5.84 -12.67 7.21
CA GLU A 489 -7.23 -12.31 7.00
C GLU A 489 -7.40 -11.56 5.67
N VAL A 490 -8.39 -11.95 4.86
CA VAL A 490 -8.63 -11.33 3.55
C VAL A 490 -10.12 -11.10 3.34
N VAL A 491 -10.45 -9.87 2.93
CA VAL A 491 -11.84 -9.44 2.71
C VAL A 491 -12.60 -10.33 1.72
N ASP A 492 -13.90 -10.46 1.93
CA ASP A 492 -14.78 -11.36 1.17
C ASP A 492 -14.79 -11.05 -0.34
N GLY A 493 -14.67 -9.76 -0.72
CA GLY A 493 -14.56 -9.32 -2.11
C GLY A 493 -13.44 -10.00 -2.90
N LEU A 494 -12.35 -10.39 -2.22
CA LEU A 494 -11.21 -11.09 -2.80
C LEU A 494 -11.22 -12.59 -2.50
N ARG A 495 -11.56 -12.98 -1.28
CA ARG A 495 -11.52 -14.38 -0.86
C ARG A 495 -12.68 -15.21 -1.42
N ASN A 496 -13.84 -14.60 -1.67
CA ASN A 496 -15.05 -15.34 -2.04
C ASN A 496 -15.72 -14.82 -3.32
N PHE A 497 -15.45 -13.57 -3.71
CA PHE A 497 -16.14 -12.90 -4.82
C PHE A 497 -15.21 -12.37 -5.91
N LEU A 498 -13.93 -12.80 -5.94
CA LEU A 498 -12.97 -12.29 -6.92
C LEU A 498 -13.50 -12.54 -8.34
N PHE A 499 -13.75 -11.44 -9.07
CA PHE A 499 -14.30 -11.43 -10.42
C PHE A 499 -15.65 -12.14 -10.61
N GLY A 500 -16.43 -12.32 -9.54
CA GLY A 500 -17.80 -12.79 -9.66
C GLY A 500 -18.31 -13.63 -8.48
N PRO A 501 -19.55 -14.13 -8.55
CA PRO A 501 -20.12 -14.93 -7.46
C PRO A 501 -19.51 -16.35 -7.39
N PRO A 502 -19.32 -16.90 -6.18
CA PRO A 502 -18.74 -18.23 -5.97
C PRO A 502 -19.60 -19.32 -6.61
N GLY A 503 -18.94 -20.34 -7.16
CA GLY A 503 -19.58 -21.43 -7.92
C GLY A 503 -20.20 -21.00 -9.25
N ALA A 504 -20.08 -19.73 -9.65
CA ALA A 504 -20.69 -19.15 -10.84
C ALA A 504 -19.77 -18.12 -11.54
N GLY A 505 -18.45 -18.35 -11.48
CA GLY A 505 -17.39 -17.57 -12.12
C GLY A 505 -16.46 -16.83 -11.17
N GLY A 506 -16.82 -16.73 -9.88
CA GLY A 506 -15.96 -16.14 -8.84
C GLY A 506 -14.83 -17.06 -8.40
N PHE A 507 -13.76 -16.45 -7.90
CA PHE A 507 -12.56 -17.12 -7.38
C PHE A 507 -12.30 -16.76 -5.92
N ASP A 508 -11.32 -17.46 -5.35
CA ASP A 508 -10.71 -17.17 -4.06
C ASP A 508 -9.25 -16.76 -4.28
N LEU A 509 -8.92 -15.49 -4.04
CA LEU A 509 -7.57 -14.97 -4.29
C LEU A 509 -6.51 -15.62 -3.41
N VAL A 510 -6.84 -15.95 -2.16
CA VAL A 510 -5.91 -16.63 -1.23
C VAL A 510 -5.60 -18.02 -1.76
N ALA A 511 -6.64 -18.78 -2.14
CA ALA A 511 -6.46 -20.10 -2.70
C ALA A 511 -5.68 -20.05 -4.03
N LEU A 512 -5.89 -19.02 -4.86
CA LEU A 512 -5.10 -18.78 -6.06
C LEU A 512 -3.62 -18.48 -5.76
N ASN A 513 -3.31 -17.71 -4.71
CA ASN A 513 -1.91 -17.44 -4.31
C ASN A 513 -1.18 -18.71 -3.92
N ILE A 514 -1.78 -19.52 -3.04
CA ILE A 514 -1.21 -20.79 -2.59
C ILE A 514 -1.04 -21.74 -3.77
N GLN A 515 -2.08 -21.93 -4.58
CA GLN A 515 -2.05 -22.85 -5.72
C GLN A 515 -1.06 -22.38 -6.79
N ARG A 516 -0.91 -21.07 -7.00
CA ARG A 516 0.09 -20.51 -7.92
C ARG A 516 1.51 -20.72 -7.41
N GLY A 517 1.74 -20.61 -6.10
CA GLY A 517 3.02 -20.95 -5.49
C GLY A 517 3.40 -22.41 -5.75
N ARG A 518 2.43 -23.33 -5.60
CA ARG A 518 2.60 -24.76 -5.92
C ARG A 518 2.84 -25.02 -7.42
N ASP A 519 2.14 -24.29 -8.29
CA ASP A 519 2.35 -24.33 -9.75
C ASP A 519 3.76 -23.87 -10.16
N HIS A 520 4.29 -22.87 -9.46
CA HIS A 520 5.62 -22.33 -9.67
C HIS A 520 6.71 -23.10 -8.94
N GLY A 521 6.38 -24.22 -8.29
CA GLY A 521 7.36 -25.03 -7.55
C GLY A 521 8.09 -24.22 -6.47
N LEU A 522 7.39 -23.29 -5.80
CA LEU A 522 7.93 -22.61 -4.62
C LEU A 522 8.22 -23.63 -3.53
N ASN A 523 9.35 -23.42 -2.86
CA ASN A 523 9.73 -24.25 -1.73
C ASN A 523 8.84 -23.94 -0.50
N ASP A 524 8.92 -24.79 0.52
CA ASP A 524 8.26 -24.51 1.80
C ASP A 524 8.88 -23.28 2.50
N TYR A 525 8.15 -22.78 3.50
CA TYR A 525 8.57 -21.63 4.29
C TYR A 525 9.98 -21.79 4.89
N ASN A 526 10.29 -22.91 5.53
CA ASN A 526 11.57 -23.12 6.22
C ASN A 526 12.75 -23.28 5.27
N SER A 527 12.56 -24.03 4.19
CA SER A 527 13.56 -24.15 3.11
C SER A 527 13.84 -22.79 2.46
N THR A 528 12.82 -21.95 2.32
CA THR A 528 12.99 -20.59 1.80
C THR A 528 13.73 -19.70 2.80
N ARG A 529 13.42 -19.77 4.10
CA ARG A 529 14.20 -19.09 5.16
C ARG A 529 15.69 -19.43 5.04
N ALA A 530 16.02 -20.72 4.95
CA ALA A 530 17.39 -21.18 4.83
C ALA A 530 18.07 -20.69 3.54
N ALA A 531 17.34 -20.64 2.41
CA ALA A 531 17.85 -20.14 1.14
C ALA A 531 18.22 -18.65 1.18
N TYR A 532 17.45 -17.85 1.93
CA TYR A 532 17.74 -16.44 2.21
C TYR A 532 18.70 -16.23 3.39
N GLY A 533 19.29 -17.30 3.92
CA GLY A 533 20.30 -17.23 4.99
C GLY A 533 19.76 -16.98 6.39
N LEU A 534 18.44 -17.12 6.58
CA LEU A 534 17.77 -17.03 7.88
C LEU A 534 17.77 -18.39 8.59
N GLU A 535 17.64 -18.36 9.92
CA GLU A 535 17.43 -19.59 10.71
C GLU A 535 16.04 -20.17 10.44
N THR A 536 15.96 -21.48 10.24
CA THR A 536 14.69 -22.21 10.17
C THR A 536 13.98 -22.18 11.52
N VAL A 537 12.66 -22.11 11.51
CA VAL A 537 11.83 -22.23 12.72
C VAL A 537 11.68 -23.68 13.15
N ALA A 538 11.52 -23.93 14.45
CA ALA A 538 11.35 -25.28 15.00
C ALA A 538 9.89 -25.58 15.41
N SER A 539 9.08 -24.55 15.61
CA SER A 539 7.67 -24.67 15.99
C SER A 539 6.86 -23.45 15.54
N PHE A 540 5.53 -23.57 15.54
CA PHE A 540 4.63 -22.51 15.08
C PHE A 540 4.71 -21.22 15.93
N ASP A 541 5.12 -21.31 17.21
CA ASP A 541 5.34 -20.16 18.09
C ASP A 541 6.61 -19.37 17.78
N ASP A 542 7.53 -19.92 16.97
CA ASP A 542 8.65 -19.17 16.40
C ASP A 542 8.21 -18.31 15.19
N ILE A 543 7.01 -18.53 14.64
CA ILE A 543 6.46 -17.78 13.49
C ILE A 543 5.59 -16.61 13.99
N THR A 544 4.67 -16.89 14.91
CA THR A 544 3.68 -15.93 15.39
C THR A 544 3.43 -16.04 16.88
N SER A 545 3.15 -14.91 17.53
CA SER A 545 2.71 -14.84 18.93
C SER A 545 1.22 -15.13 19.12
N ASP A 546 0.42 -15.20 18.04
CA ASP A 546 -1.00 -15.55 18.10
C ASP A 546 -1.19 -17.06 18.31
N ALA A 547 -1.58 -17.43 19.53
CA ALA A 547 -1.83 -18.81 19.92
C ALA A 547 -3.01 -19.47 19.17
N GLU A 548 -3.98 -18.70 18.66
CA GLU A 548 -5.06 -19.25 17.83
C GLU A 548 -4.54 -19.58 16.43
N LEU A 549 -3.77 -18.67 15.82
CA LEU A 549 -3.14 -18.90 14.54
C LEU A 549 -2.16 -20.09 14.59
N GLN A 550 -1.35 -20.21 15.64
CA GLN A 550 -0.49 -21.38 15.86
C GLN A 550 -1.27 -22.71 15.79
N GLN A 551 -2.42 -22.79 16.48
CA GLN A 551 -3.26 -23.99 16.51
C GLN A 551 -3.87 -24.29 15.14
N LYS A 552 -4.27 -23.26 14.38
CA LYS A 552 -4.81 -23.43 13.02
C LYS A 552 -3.73 -23.94 12.06
N LEU A 553 -2.52 -23.38 12.13
CA LEU A 553 -1.38 -23.82 11.32
C LEU A 553 -0.97 -25.25 11.65
N GLU A 554 -0.86 -25.60 12.94
CA GLU A 554 -0.57 -26.97 13.38
C GLU A 554 -1.62 -27.96 12.87
N ALA A 555 -2.91 -27.61 12.94
CA ALA A 555 -3.98 -28.47 12.47
C ALA A 555 -4.01 -28.67 10.93
N LEU A 556 -3.48 -27.73 10.16
CA LEU A 556 -3.45 -27.80 8.70
C LEU A 556 -2.20 -28.51 8.16
N TYR A 557 -1.04 -28.18 8.71
CA TYR A 557 0.25 -28.60 8.13
C TYR A 557 0.95 -29.71 8.91
N ASP A 558 0.54 -29.97 10.16
CA ASP A 558 1.19 -30.84 11.15
C ASP A 558 2.64 -30.44 11.52
N ASP A 559 3.44 -29.98 10.56
CA ASP A 559 4.87 -29.66 10.66
C ASP A 559 5.16 -28.32 9.95
N VAL A 560 6.09 -27.54 10.52
CA VAL A 560 6.51 -26.23 9.99
C VAL A 560 7.21 -26.34 8.63
N ASP A 561 7.80 -27.50 8.32
CA ASP A 561 8.45 -27.77 7.03
C ASP A 561 7.44 -28.02 5.88
N ASN A 562 6.13 -28.00 6.16
CA ASN A 562 5.09 -28.20 5.14
C ASN A 562 4.35 -26.91 4.77
N ILE A 563 4.66 -25.77 5.40
CA ILE A 563 3.91 -24.53 5.21
C ILE A 563 4.18 -23.97 3.80
N ASP A 564 3.10 -23.73 3.03
CA ASP A 564 3.20 -23.02 1.74
C ASP A 564 3.78 -21.62 1.97
N LEU A 565 4.75 -21.20 1.14
CA LEU A 565 5.53 -19.98 1.38
C LEU A 565 4.65 -18.75 1.68
N TRP A 566 3.65 -18.44 0.84
CA TRP A 566 2.77 -17.29 1.07
C TRP A 566 2.08 -17.33 2.44
N VAL A 567 1.66 -18.50 2.91
CA VAL A 567 1.03 -18.65 4.24
C VAL A 567 2.04 -18.38 5.34
N GLY A 568 3.25 -18.90 5.21
CA GLY A 568 4.32 -18.66 6.17
C GLY A 568 4.69 -17.18 6.28
N LEU A 569 4.80 -16.49 5.14
CA LEU A 569 5.10 -15.06 5.07
C LEU A 569 4.04 -14.19 5.75
N MET A 570 2.76 -14.43 5.48
CA MET A 570 1.66 -13.67 6.08
C MET A 570 1.41 -14.03 7.56
N ALA A 571 1.93 -15.17 8.02
CA ALA A 571 1.82 -15.59 9.41
C ALA A 571 2.90 -14.97 10.31
N GLU A 572 4.00 -14.44 9.78
CA GLU A 572 5.09 -13.91 10.61
C GLU A 572 4.63 -12.72 11.46
N ASP A 573 4.98 -12.69 12.75
CA ASP A 573 4.90 -11.48 13.55
C ASP A 573 5.71 -10.35 12.89
N HIS A 574 5.14 -9.15 12.84
CA HIS A 574 5.80 -8.02 12.19
C HIS A 574 7.10 -7.64 12.91
N LEU A 575 8.14 -7.33 12.12
CA LEU A 575 9.35 -6.74 12.66
C LEU A 575 9.05 -5.38 13.27
N ARG A 576 9.79 -5.02 14.32
CA ARG A 576 9.66 -3.72 14.95
C ARG A 576 9.90 -2.58 13.93
N GLY A 577 8.91 -1.71 13.76
CA GLY A 577 8.97 -0.59 12.81
C GLY A 577 8.71 -0.99 11.36
N SER A 578 8.30 -2.23 11.13
CA SER A 578 7.88 -2.79 9.86
C SER A 578 6.40 -3.19 9.94
N SER A 579 5.75 -3.36 8.79
CA SER A 579 4.42 -3.97 8.69
C SER A 579 4.47 -5.40 8.14
N VAL A 580 5.67 -6.00 8.13
CA VAL A 580 5.89 -7.36 7.64
C VAL A 580 6.89 -8.10 8.53
N GLY A 581 6.88 -9.43 8.46
CA GLY A 581 7.83 -10.28 9.16
C GLY A 581 9.24 -10.34 8.57
N GLU A 582 10.10 -11.15 9.19
CA GLU A 582 11.53 -11.22 8.87
C GLU A 582 11.82 -11.74 7.45
N LEU A 583 11.24 -12.88 7.07
CA LEU A 583 11.47 -13.44 5.73
C LEU A 583 10.80 -12.56 4.67
N THR A 584 9.59 -12.07 4.94
CA THR A 584 8.88 -11.17 4.01
C THR A 584 9.69 -9.90 3.76
N SER A 585 10.20 -9.27 4.81
CA SER A 585 11.06 -8.09 4.71
C SER A 585 12.34 -8.40 3.92
N THR A 586 12.96 -9.55 4.18
CA THR A 586 14.21 -9.97 3.52
C THR A 586 14.03 -10.17 2.02
N ILE A 587 12.96 -10.86 1.59
CA ILE A 587 12.69 -11.12 0.16
C ILE A 587 12.41 -9.81 -0.58
N ILE A 588 11.57 -8.95 -0.01
CA ILE A 588 11.21 -7.67 -0.64
C ILE A 588 12.44 -6.76 -0.71
N ALA A 589 13.19 -6.62 0.39
CA ALA A 589 14.40 -5.80 0.42
C ALA A 589 15.44 -6.25 -0.60
N ASP A 590 15.75 -7.56 -0.66
CA ASP A 590 16.68 -8.13 -1.64
C ASP A 590 16.27 -7.77 -3.07
N GLN A 591 14.99 -7.98 -3.43
CA GLN A 591 14.54 -7.72 -4.79
C GLN A 591 14.68 -6.24 -5.16
N PHE A 592 14.23 -5.32 -4.30
CA PHE A 592 14.32 -3.89 -4.56
C PHE A 592 15.77 -3.39 -4.57
N GLU A 593 16.64 -3.91 -3.72
CA GLU A 593 18.07 -3.59 -3.80
C GLU A 593 18.68 -4.05 -5.12
N ARG A 594 18.35 -5.26 -5.60
CA ARG A 594 18.87 -5.75 -6.89
C ARG A 594 18.35 -4.97 -8.09
N THR A 595 17.06 -4.60 -8.11
CA THR A 595 16.52 -3.77 -9.21
C THR A 595 17.04 -2.35 -9.19
N ARG A 596 17.45 -1.83 -8.02
CA ARG A 596 18.14 -0.53 -7.90
C ARG A 596 19.61 -0.61 -8.32
N ASP A 597 20.35 -1.54 -7.73
CA ASP A 597 21.81 -1.60 -7.83
C ASP A 597 22.27 -2.19 -9.17
N GLY A 598 21.46 -3.08 -9.75
CA GLY A 598 21.62 -3.62 -11.10
C GLY A 598 21.05 -2.74 -12.21
N ASP A 599 20.56 -1.53 -11.91
CA ASP A 599 19.98 -0.61 -12.89
C ASP A 599 20.93 0.55 -13.24
N ARG A 600 21.52 0.48 -14.45
CA ARG A 600 22.38 1.54 -14.97
C ARG A 600 21.65 2.87 -15.14
N PHE A 601 20.34 2.84 -15.34
CA PHE A 601 19.47 4.00 -15.52
C PHE A 601 18.70 4.40 -14.25
N TYR A 602 19.06 3.84 -13.08
CA TYR A 602 18.52 4.33 -11.81
C TYR A 602 18.75 5.84 -11.71
N TYR A 603 17.73 6.59 -11.27
CA TYR A 603 17.68 8.04 -11.46
C TYR A 603 18.85 8.81 -10.82
N GLU A 604 19.45 8.29 -9.75
CA GLU A 604 20.66 8.87 -9.13
C GLU A 604 21.92 8.77 -10.02
N ASN A 605 21.91 7.89 -11.03
CA ASN A 605 22.94 7.81 -12.06
C ASN A 605 22.70 8.78 -13.22
N LEU A 606 21.45 9.18 -13.44
CA LEU A 606 21.05 10.02 -14.57
C LEU A 606 21.03 11.51 -14.21
N PHE A 607 20.62 11.84 -12.99
CA PHE A 607 20.44 13.21 -12.54
C PHE A 607 21.43 13.57 -11.44
N SER A 608 21.80 14.84 -11.36
CA SER A 608 22.72 15.32 -10.33
C SER A 608 22.39 16.74 -9.86
N GLY A 609 23.06 17.20 -8.80
CA GLY A 609 22.95 18.60 -8.39
C GLY A 609 21.52 19.00 -8.01
N SER A 610 20.99 20.05 -8.65
CA SER A 610 19.62 20.54 -8.38
C SER A 610 18.55 19.62 -8.95
N GLU A 611 18.79 18.97 -10.08
CA GLU A 611 17.83 18.08 -10.74
C GLU A 611 17.51 16.88 -9.84
N LEU A 612 18.56 16.22 -9.33
CA LEU A 612 18.42 15.12 -8.39
C LEU A 612 17.72 15.55 -7.10
N ARG A 613 18.03 16.75 -6.57
CA ARG A 613 17.34 17.28 -5.39
C ARG A 613 15.86 17.53 -5.65
N THR A 614 15.50 18.00 -6.84
CA THR A 614 14.10 18.20 -7.24
C THR A 614 13.37 16.86 -7.22
N ILE A 615 13.91 15.83 -7.88
CA ILE A 615 13.29 14.48 -7.91
C ILE A 615 13.17 13.91 -6.50
N ASN A 616 14.24 13.95 -5.70
CA ASN A 616 14.22 13.46 -4.31
C ASN A 616 13.23 14.20 -3.40
N SER A 617 12.85 15.42 -3.75
CA SER A 617 11.89 16.21 -2.97
C SER A 617 10.46 16.09 -3.47
N THR A 618 10.23 15.50 -4.66
CA THR A 618 8.88 15.26 -5.17
C THR A 618 8.28 14.09 -4.39
N THR A 619 7.15 14.34 -3.75
CA THR A 619 6.34 13.27 -3.13
C THR A 619 5.19 12.82 -4.03
N LEU A 620 4.56 11.69 -3.70
CA LEU A 620 3.32 11.30 -4.38
C LEU A 620 2.20 12.34 -4.16
N ALA A 621 2.15 12.98 -2.97
CA ALA A 621 1.23 14.09 -2.72
C ALA A 621 1.43 15.22 -3.73
N ASP A 622 2.69 15.62 -4.00
CA ASP A 622 3.01 16.65 -4.99
C ASP A 622 2.51 16.26 -6.39
N VAL A 623 2.72 15.01 -6.81
CA VAL A 623 2.28 14.53 -8.13
C VAL A 623 0.76 14.57 -8.24
N ILE A 624 0.03 14.17 -7.19
CA ILE A 624 -1.44 14.27 -7.14
C ILE A 624 -1.88 15.73 -7.26
N GLU A 625 -1.34 16.63 -6.44
CA GLU A 625 -1.73 18.05 -6.43
C GLU A 625 -1.39 18.78 -7.74
N ARG A 626 -0.30 18.41 -8.43
CA ARG A 626 0.07 18.99 -9.74
C ARG A 626 -0.90 18.60 -10.86
N ASN A 627 -1.58 17.46 -10.74
CA ASN A 627 -2.34 16.84 -11.83
C ASN A 627 -3.84 16.67 -11.56
N THR A 628 -4.32 17.19 -10.43
CA THR A 628 -5.72 17.10 -9.97
C THR A 628 -6.17 18.40 -9.29
N SER A 629 -7.39 18.43 -8.77
CA SER A 629 -7.90 19.48 -7.88
C SER A 629 -7.97 19.04 -6.41
N VAL A 630 -7.33 17.91 -6.08
CA VAL A 630 -7.30 17.37 -4.73
C VAL A 630 -6.48 18.27 -3.82
N GLU A 631 -7.00 18.54 -2.63
CA GLU A 631 -6.34 19.27 -1.55
C GLU A 631 -6.46 18.50 -0.22
N GLY A 632 -5.69 18.92 0.78
CA GLY A 632 -5.76 18.33 2.12
C GLY A 632 -5.15 16.92 2.19
N LEU A 633 -4.15 16.63 1.37
CA LEU A 633 -3.35 15.41 1.50
C LEU A 633 -2.37 15.55 2.66
N GLN A 634 -2.03 14.43 3.28
CA GLN A 634 -0.85 14.36 4.15
C GLN A 634 0.44 14.30 3.31
N GLU A 635 1.57 14.72 3.91
CA GLU A 635 2.87 14.76 3.23
C GLU A 635 3.29 13.40 2.66
N ASN A 636 3.12 12.33 3.46
CA ASN A 636 3.29 10.95 3.02
C ASN A 636 1.91 10.31 2.87
N VAL A 637 1.44 10.14 1.64
CA VAL A 637 0.10 9.63 1.36
C VAL A 637 -0.12 8.18 1.78
N PHE A 638 0.95 7.42 2.04
CA PHE A 638 0.90 6.02 2.48
C PHE A 638 0.51 5.84 3.95
N VAL A 639 0.35 6.93 4.69
CA VAL A 639 -0.02 6.90 6.12
C VAL A 639 -1.31 7.69 6.36
N MET A 640 -2.29 7.04 6.97
CA MET A 640 -3.48 7.65 7.52
C MET A 640 -3.47 7.46 9.03
N GLN A 641 -3.12 8.52 9.75
CA GLN A 641 -3.20 8.57 11.20
C GLN A 641 -3.62 9.96 11.63
N ALA A 642 -4.80 10.11 12.25
CA ALA A 642 -5.21 11.36 12.85
C ALA A 642 -5.16 11.31 14.38
N GLU A 643 -5.08 12.47 15.01
CA GLU A 643 -5.15 12.56 16.46
C GLU A 643 -5.95 13.75 16.92
N VAL A 644 -6.72 13.52 17.99
CA VAL A 644 -7.43 14.57 18.68
C VAL A 644 -7.18 14.52 20.18
N ARG A 645 -6.92 15.68 20.78
CA ARG A 645 -6.69 15.84 22.23
C ARG A 645 -7.47 17.01 22.82
N GLY A 646 -7.85 16.85 24.07
CA GLY A 646 -8.48 17.92 24.84
C GLY A 646 -8.44 17.65 26.34
N THR A 647 -9.13 18.51 27.10
CA THR A 647 -9.28 18.34 28.55
C THR A 647 -10.73 18.34 28.98
N VAL A 648 -11.05 17.60 30.04
CA VAL A 648 -12.31 17.75 30.77
C VAL A 648 -12.02 18.48 32.07
N GLY A 649 -12.62 19.65 32.25
CA GLY A 649 -12.39 20.49 33.42
C GLY A 649 -13.67 20.90 34.14
N THR A 650 -13.52 21.25 35.41
CA THR A 650 -14.53 22.03 36.15
C THR A 650 -14.09 23.47 36.27
N SER A 651 -15.06 24.38 36.40
CA SER A 651 -14.75 25.78 36.74
C SER A 651 -14.26 25.84 38.19
N ALA A 652 -13.07 26.42 38.43
CA ALA A 652 -12.60 26.64 39.80
C ALA A 652 -13.65 27.43 40.62
N PRO A 653 -13.89 27.09 41.90
CA PRO A 653 -14.76 27.90 42.75
C PRO A 653 -14.22 29.33 42.77
N GLN A 654 -15.07 30.33 42.56
CA GLN A 654 -14.69 31.72 42.78
C GLN A 654 -14.23 31.87 44.23
N SER A 655 -12.92 31.87 44.47
CA SER A 655 -12.34 32.27 45.74
C SER A 655 -12.68 33.74 45.97
N SER A 656 -13.68 33.99 46.80
CA SER A 656 -14.03 35.31 47.29
C SER A 656 -12.94 35.82 48.26
N SER A 657 -11.80 36.28 47.73
CA SER A 657 -10.89 37.17 48.47
C SER A 657 -9.94 37.95 47.54
N LEU A 658 -10.29 39.21 47.29
CA LEU A 658 -9.45 40.42 47.21
C LEU A 658 -8.00 40.29 46.65
N SER A 659 -7.71 40.89 45.50
CA SER A 659 -7.25 42.29 45.41
C SER A 659 -6.85 42.68 43.98
N SER A 660 -7.09 43.95 43.67
CA SER A 660 -6.83 44.62 42.40
C SER A 660 -5.35 44.70 42.05
N SER A 661 -4.95 44.22 40.87
CA SER A 661 -4.15 44.98 39.88
C SER A 661 -3.51 44.08 38.82
N ARG A 662 -4.11 44.04 37.63
CA ARG A 662 -3.48 44.14 36.28
C ARG A 662 -4.47 43.64 35.24
N LYS A 663 -4.99 44.57 34.44
CA LYS A 663 -5.76 44.28 33.23
C LYS A 663 -4.77 43.99 32.11
N SER A 664 -4.51 42.71 31.85
CA SER A 664 -4.02 42.19 30.57
C SER A 664 -4.30 40.69 30.52
N ASN A 665 -5.14 40.26 29.58
CA ASN A 665 -5.60 38.90 29.27
C ASN A 665 -6.56 38.24 30.30
N ALA A 666 -7.84 38.61 30.24
CA ALA A 666 -9.00 37.80 30.66
C ALA A 666 -9.48 37.03 29.40
N ASP A 667 -9.88 35.76 29.36
CA ASP A 667 -10.49 34.88 30.36
C ASP A 667 -10.13 33.41 30.07
N ARG A 668 -9.38 32.74 30.96
CA ARG A 668 -9.58 31.31 31.28
C ARG A 668 -9.21 31.18 32.76
N LEU A 669 -10.23 31.02 33.63
CA LEU A 669 -9.98 30.55 35.00
C LEU A 669 -9.18 29.24 34.92
N PRO A 670 -8.23 28.96 35.83
CA PRO A 670 -7.55 27.67 35.83
C PRO A 670 -8.60 26.57 35.98
N THR A 671 -8.81 25.80 34.91
CA THR A 671 -9.66 24.61 34.89
C THR A 671 -8.98 23.56 35.75
N ILE A 672 -9.70 23.01 36.72
CA ILE A 672 -9.23 21.85 37.47
C ILE A 672 -9.64 20.64 36.63
N GLY A 673 -8.65 19.91 36.13
CA GLY A 673 -8.85 18.68 35.37
C GLY A 673 -9.64 17.67 36.18
N VAL A 674 -10.57 16.98 35.52
CA VAL A 674 -11.37 15.93 36.13
C VAL A 674 -10.79 14.59 35.71
N GLU A 675 -10.30 13.81 36.67
CA GLU A 675 -9.83 12.44 36.45
C GLU A 675 -10.99 11.46 36.28
N GLY A 676 -10.84 10.52 35.35
CA GLY A 676 -11.80 9.42 35.14
C GLY A 676 -13.11 9.83 34.44
N ALA A 677 -13.19 11.03 33.86
CA ALA A 677 -14.31 11.42 33.03
C ALA A 677 -14.28 10.65 31.70
N VAL A 678 -15.39 10.00 31.37
CA VAL A 678 -15.49 9.23 30.12
C VAL A 678 -15.82 10.15 28.96
N VAL A 679 -14.95 10.15 27.96
CA VAL A 679 -15.11 10.86 26.69
C VAL A 679 -15.22 9.82 25.59
N GLU A 680 -16.15 10.02 24.67
CA GLU A 680 -16.44 9.12 23.55
C GLU A 680 -16.13 9.84 22.24
N LEU A 681 -15.54 9.12 21.28
CA LEU A 681 -15.39 9.52 19.89
C LEU A 681 -16.50 8.86 19.07
N LEU A 682 -17.19 9.66 18.27
CA LEU A 682 -18.26 9.23 17.41
C LEU A 682 -17.94 9.53 15.95
N ASN A 683 -18.31 8.62 15.05
CA ASN A 683 -18.31 8.88 13.61
C ASN A 683 -19.49 9.76 13.19
N ASP A 684 -19.56 10.08 11.90
CA ASP A 684 -20.59 10.92 11.27
C ASP A 684 -22.03 10.36 11.46
N SER A 685 -22.17 9.04 11.59
CA SER A 685 -23.43 8.35 11.83
C SER A 685 -23.89 8.41 13.30
N GLY A 686 -23.04 8.90 14.19
CA GLY A 686 -23.27 8.99 15.63
C GLY A 686 -23.01 7.68 16.40
N GLU A 687 -22.32 6.73 15.79
CA GLU A 687 -21.83 5.51 16.44
C GLU A 687 -20.55 5.80 17.22
N VAL A 688 -20.45 5.24 18.44
CA VAL A 688 -19.25 5.37 19.26
C VAL A 688 -18.19 4.41 18.74
N ILE A 689 -17.12 4.96 18.15
CA ILE A 689 -16.02 4.19 17.60
C ILE A 689 -14.87 4.02 18.60
N ASP A 690 -14.73 4.92 19.56
CA ASP A 690 -13.77 4.81 20.65
C ASP A 690 -14.26 5.54 21.92
N ALA A 691 -13.75 5.16 23.09
CA ALA A 691 -14.00 5.83 24.35
C ALA A 691 -12.79 5.72 25.28
N THR A 692 -12.45 6.84 25.91
CA THR A 692 -11.33 6.93 26.86
C THR A 692 -11.75 7.60 28.16
N ALA A 693 -10.96 7.39 29.21
CA ALA A 693 -11.12 8.06 30.49
C ALA A 693 -10.00 9.07 30.70
N THR A 694 -10.34 10.27 31.16
CA THR A 694 -9.35 11.32 31.38
C THR A 694 -8.33 10.97 32.47
N ASP A 695 -7.09 11.45 32.29
CA ASP A 695 -6.02 11.30 33.27
C ASP A 695 -6.20 12.21 34.51
N ARG A 696 -5.26 12.16 35.46
CA ARG A 696 -5.25 13.00 36.67
C ARG A 696 -5.28 14.52 36.43
N ASN A 697 -4.92 14.97 35.23
CA ASN A 697 -4.94 16.37 34.81
C ASN A 697 -6.17 16.68 33.94
N GLY A 698 -7.07 15.73 33.74
CA GLY A 698 -8.25 15.85 32.91
C GLY A 698 -8.01 15.66 31.41
N ASN A 699 -6.83 15.20 30.99
CA ASN A 699 -6.50 15.05 29.57
C ASN A 699 -7.15 13.79 28.98
N TYR A 700 -7.65 13.90 27.75
CA TYR A 700 -8.05 12.76 26.93
C TYR A 700 -7.40 12.83 25.54
N ARG A 701 -7.34 11.70 24.84
CA ARG A 701 -6.76 11.55 23.50
C ARG A 701 -7.51 10.48 22.71
N PHE A 702 -7.70 10.73 21.42
CA PHE A 702 -8.18 9.78 20.43
C PHE A 702 -7.21 9.66 19.27
N ARG A 703 -7.02 8.42 18.81
CA ARG A 703 -6.14 8.03 17.69
C ARG A 703 -6.78 6.98 16.77
N SER A 704 -7.99 6.52 17.11
CA SER A 704 -8.75 5.47 16.44
C SER A 704 -9.49 5.98 15.18
N PHE A 705 -8.88 6.89 14.43
CA PHE A 705 -9.45 7.42 13.19
C PHE A 705 -9.01 6.51 12.05
N THR A 706 -9.98 5.85 11.41
CA THR A 706 -9.72 4.97 10.26
C THR A 706 -9.81 5.72 8.94
N GLU A 707 -10.44 6.89 8.91
CA GLU A 707 -10.62 7.69 7.71
C GLU A 707 -10.75 9.20 7.99
N THR A 708 -10.60 10.03 6.96
CA THR A 708 -10.92 11.47 7.04
C THR A 708 -12.45 11.67 7.04
N GLY A 709 -12.92 12.80 7.55
CA GLY A 709 -14.35 13.09 7.64
C GLY A 709 -14.78 13.85 8.89
N ASP A 710 -16.09 13.87 9.13
CA ASP A 710 -16.72 14.53 10.27
C ASP A 710 -16.86 13.57 11.46
N TYR A 711 -16.42 14.03 12.63
CA TYR A 711 -16.46 13.30 13.88
C TYR A 711 -17.07 14.14 15.00
N GLN A 712 -17.50 13.49 16.07
CA GLN A 712 -17.93 14.16 17.29
C GLN A 712 -17.22 13.61 18.52
N ILE A 713 -16.81 14.50 19.41
CA ILE A 713 -16.31 14.13 20.74
C ILE A 713 -17.41 14.42 21.75
N ARG A 714 -17.82 13.40 22.50
CA ARG A 714 -18.92 13.49 23.46
C ARG A 714 -18.44 13.23 24.89
N LEU A 715 -18.79 14.11 25.81
CA LEU A 715 -18.66 13.83 27.25
C LEU A 715 -19.82 12.93 27.69
N ALA A 716 -19.56 11.66 27.99
CA ALA A 716 -20.60 10.67 28.27
C ALA A 716 -21.52 11.07 29.45
N ALA A 717 -20.98 11.78 30.44
CA ALA A 717 -21.72 12.21 31.63
C ALA A 717 -22.76 13.31 31.37
N THR A 718 -22.52 14.19 30.40
CA THR A 718 -23.36 15.37 30.13
C THR A 718 -24.08 15.31 28.78
N GLY A 719 -23.55 14.52 27.84
CA GLY A 719 -23.95 14.54 26.44
C GLY A 719 -23.47 15.78 25.68
N GLU A 720 -22.58 16.60 26.27
CA GLU A 720 -21.94 17.72 25.57
C GLU A 720 -21.08 17.17 24.43
N THR A 721 -21.24 17.74 23.23
CA THR A 721 -20.50 17.33 22.03
C THR A 721 -19.67 18.48 21.45
N LEU A 722 -18.55 18.14 20.83
CA LEU A 722 -17.73 19.00 19.98
C LEU A 722 -17.61 18.36 18.60
N ASP A 723 -17.94 19.10 17.56
CA ASP A 723 -17.74 18.66 16.17
C ASP A 723 -16.26 18.82 15.79
N VAL A 724 -15.72 17.84 15.08
CA VAL A 724 -14.33 17.76 14.66
C VAL A 724 -14.27 17.34 13.20
N LEU A 725 -13.52 18.07 12.39
CA LEU A 725 -13.22 17.70 11.00
C LEU A 725 -11.78 17.18 10.93
N ILE A 726 -11.61 15.96 10.43
CA ILE A 726 -10.32 15.40 10.05
C ILE A 726 -10.23 15.48 8.53
N SER A 727 -9.52 16.46 7.97
CA SER A 727 -9.47 16.64 6.50
C SER A 727 -8.26 15.98 5.83
N SER A 728 -7.28 15.52 6.62
CA SER A 728 -6.09 14.80 6.15
C SER A 728 -5.64 13.72 7.15
N GLY A 729 -4.95 12.70 6.65
CA GLY A 729 -4.36 11.61 7.43
C GLY A 729 -3.17 12.01 8.30
N SER A 730 -2.87 13.30 8.45
CA SER A 730 -1.84 13.83 9.38
C SER A 730 -2.40 14.84 10.38
N THR A 731 -3.73 15.02 10.40
CA THR A 731 -4.39 16.03 11.23
C THR A 731 -4.14 15.78 12.72
N ARG A 732 -3.73 16.83 13.45
CA ARG A 732 -3.51 16.83 14.91
C ARG A 732 -4.27 18.00 15.55
N ILE A 733 -5.44 17.74 16.14
CA ILE A 733 -6.30 18.80 16.72
C ILE A 733 -6.18 18.82 18.24
N ARG A 734 -6.03 20.03 18.82
CA ARG A 734 -5.90 20.24 20.27
C ARG A 734 -6.85 21.29 20.80
N GLY A 735 -6.99 21.29 22.13
CA GLY A 735 -7.74 22.32 22.86
C GLY A 735 -9.25 22.13 22.80
N LEU A 736 -9.70 20.91 22.52
CA LEU A 736 -11.11 20.53 22.52
C LEU A 736 -11.55 20.28 23.97
N ASP A 737 -11.71 21.37 24.71
CA ASP A 737 -11.98 21.33 26.14
C ASP A 737 -13.47 21.19 26.43
N LEU A 738 -13.86 20.16 27.20
CA LEU A 738 -15.23 19.89 27.66
C LEU A 738 -15.40 20.27 29.13
N ARG A 739 -16.64 20.52 29.57
CA ARG A 739 -16.90 20.97 30.95
C ARG A 739 -17.88 20.07 31.70
N LEU A 740 -17.41 19.58 32.85
CA LEU A 740 -18.30 19.03 33.87
C LEU A 740 -18.86 20.19 34.69
N ALA A 741 -20.19 20.30 34.71
CA ALA A 741 -20.95 21.38 35.34
C ALA A 741 -20.70 21.50 36.85
#